data_AF-A0A0N0YDN1-F1
#
_entry.id   AF-A0A0N0YDN1-F1
#
_cell.length_a   1.000
_cell.length_b   1.000
_cell.length_c   1.000
_cell.angle_alpha   90.00
_cell.angle_beta   90.00
_cell.angle_gamma   90.00
#
_symmetry.space_group_name_H-M   'P 1'
#
loop_
_entity.id
_entity.type
_entity.pdbx_description
1 polymer ?
#
loop_
_entity_poly.entity_id
_entity_poly.type
_entity_poly.pdbx_seq_one_letter_code
_entity_poly.pdbx_strand_id
1 'polypeptide(L)'
;LGVEVVVAACDVSDRVALAGLVEELEAAGGPVRSVFHAAGIGQMTGLVGMSADEFTEVLRAKVTGADNLDAVFGDRPLDAFVLFSSISAVWGSGGHAAYAAANAHLDALAERRRARGLTATSIAWGPWGQGGMIEDIGEAELRRRGLSTMAPATAITALHRALSEGDVHVAVADVDWARFAPAFTAARPSPLLDGLPEVRQILEHAEAPVEDSAFKQHLAGLSTPERDAELLELVRREAAAVLGHRGAEEVPADRAFQQLGFDSLTAVELRNRLTAATGLSLPSTLIFDYPTPAVLAGHVRTEVFGEAAEARPTASVTREYAEDPVVIVGMSCRFPGGVASPEELWALLESGGDGISGFPEDRNWDVGTLYDPDPESVGTSYVSEGGFLHNAAEFDPGFFGISPREALAMDPQQRLLLEASWEAFERAGIDPTSLKGDRVGVFTGTNGQDYGYVLGGAGDSVVGYGATGSSASVLSGRIAYTLGLEGPAVTVDTACSSSLVALHLAVQALREGECTMALASGVTVMSMPGAFVEFSRQGGLAVDGRCKAFAEAADGTGWGEGVGMLLVERLSDARRNGHEVLAVVRGSAVNQDGASNGLTAPNGPSQQRVIRQALANADLKPAQVEVVEAHGTGTTLGDPIEAQALLATYGQERFDERPLLLGSIKSNIGHTQAAAGVAGIIKMVLAMRHGVLPRTLHVDEPSSHVDWSAGAVELLTESVAWPETGEPRRAGVSSFGISGTNA
;
A
#
# COMPACT_ATOMS: atom_id res chain seq x y z
N LEU A 1 -68.87 -16.14 33.30
CA LEU A 1 -67.54 -15.58 33.56
C LEU A 1 -66.95 -15.22 32.20
N GLY A 2 -67.11 -13.98 31.77
CA GLY A 2 -66.53 -13.48 30.52
C GLY A 2 -65.55 -12.37 30.86
N VAL A 3 -64.37 -12.40 30.24
CA VAL A 3 -63.42 -11.28 30.30
C VAL A 3 -63.90 -10.24 29.30
N GLU A 4 -64.06 -8.99 29.75
CA GLU A 4 -64.33 -7.88 28.85
C GLU A 4 -63.01 -7.41 28.23
N VAL A 5 -63.00 -7.28 26.90
CA VAL A 5 -61.81 -6.86 26.14
C VAL A 5 -62.14 -5.56 25.43
N VAL A 6 -61.38 -4.52 25.73
CA VAL A 6 -61.46 -3.22 25.06
C VAL A 6 -60.23 -3.06 24.17
N VAL A 7 -60.45 -2.75 22.89
CA VAL A 7 -59.39 -2.42 21.93
C VAL A 7 -59.52 -0.94 21.62
N ALA A 8 -58.47 -0.17 21.93
CA ALA A 8 -58.42 1.27 21.71
C ALA A 8 -57.16 1.64 20.93
N ALA A 9 -57.26 2.64 20.04
CA ALA A 9 -56.12 3.20 19.34
C ALA A 9 -55.52 4.33 20.19
N CYS A 10 -54.27 4.19 20.61
CA CYS A 10 -53.55 5.19 21.39
C CYS A 10 -52.05 5.07 21.12
N ASP A 11 -51.40 6.18 20.78
CA ASP A 11 -49.95 6.27 20.76
C ASP A 11 -49.44 6.54 22.18
N VAL A 12 -48.76 5.56 22.77
CA VAL A 12 -48.21 5.65 24.13
C VAL A 12 -47.15 6.75 24.28
N SER A 13 -46.56 7.23 23.17
CA SER A 13 -45.64 8.36 23.18
C SER A 13 -46.34 9.72 23.27
N ASP A 14 -47.66 9.79 23.03
CA ASP A 14 -48.51 10.95 23.32
C ASP A 14 -49.11 10.84 24.73
N ARG A 15 -48.52 11.60 25.65
CA ARG A 15 -48.93 11.61 27.06
C ARG A 15 -50.38 12.05 27.27
N VAL A 16 -50.89 12.99 26.46
CA VAL A 16 -52.23 13.54 26.63
C VAL A 16 -53.27 12.52 26.18
N ALA A 17 -53.04 11.90 25.01
CA ALA A 17 -53.89 10.83 24.52
C ALA A 17 -53.91 9.63 25.48
N LEU A 18 -52.74 9.25 26.02
CA LEU A 18 -52.63 8.16 26.99
C LEU A 18 -53.38 8.46 28.29
N ALA A 19 -53.26 9.67 28.84
CA ALA A 19 -53.99 10.07 30.04
C ALA A 19 -55.51 10.04 29.82
N GLY A 20 -55.98 10.55 28.67
CA GLY A 20 -57.40 10.51 28.30
C GLY A 20 -57.93 9.07 28.20
N LEU A 21 -57.17 8.16 27.57
CA LEU A 21 -57.55 6.76 27.49
C LEU A 21 -57.65 6.11 28.88
N VAL A 22 -56.70 6.39 29.79
CA VAL A 22 -56.77 5.86 31.15
C VAL A 22 -58.02 6.35 31.87
N GLU A 23 -58.35 7.64 31.76
CA GLU A 23 -59.59 8.19 32.37
C GLU A 23 -60.86 7.53 31.80
N GLU A 24 -60.92 7.32 30.48
CA GLU A 24 -62.04 6.64 29.82
C GLU A 24 -62.21 5.19 30.30
N LEU A 25 -61.11 4.44 30.39
CA LEU A 25 -61.10 3.06 30.88
C LEU A 25 -61.52 2.99 32.35
N GLU A 26 -61.04 3.90 33.19
CA GLU A 26 -61.39 3.95 34.61
C GLU A 26 -62.87 4.32 34.82
N ALA A 27 -63.43 5.20 33.99
CA ALA A 27 -64.84 5.56 34.00
C ALA A 27 -65.76 4.41 33.57
N ALA A 28 -65.30 3.56 32.64
CA ALA A 28 -66.09 2.47 32.09
C ALA A 28 -66.01 1.16 32.90
N GLY A 29 -64.83 0.83 33.45
CA GLY A 29 -64.54 -0.51 33.99
C GLY A 29 -63.93 -0.55 35.40
N GLY A 30 -63.70 0.59 36.04
CA GLY A 30 -63.01 0.69 37.34
C GLY A 30 -61.49 0.91 37.21
N PRO A 31 -60.77 1.10 38.34
CA PRO A 31 -59.38 1.55 38.33
C PRO A 31 -58.46 0.55 37.61
N VAL A 32 -57.53 1.07 36.80
CA VAL A 32 -56.51 0.23 36.15
C VAL A 32 -55.53 -0.23 37.21
N ARG A 33 -55.48 -1.55 37.44
CA ARG A 33 -54.65 -2.15 38.49
C ARG A 33 -53.32 -2.70 38.00
N SER A 34 -53.18 -2.92 36.68
CA SER A 34 -51.98 -3.52 36.11
C SER A 34 -51.67 -2.90 34.75
N VAL A 35 -50.38 -2.66 34.51
CA VAL A 35 -49.87 -2.08 33.27
C VAL A 35 -48.81 -3.02 32.70
N PHE A 36 -48.93 -3.33 31.41
CA PHE A 36 -47.95 -4.15 30.67
C PHE A 36 -47.49 -3.36 29.44
N HIS A 37 -46.25 -2.87 29.46
CA HIS A 37 -45.64 -2.16 28.34
C HIS A 37 -44.91 -3.13 27.42
N ALA A 38 -45.61 -3.57 26.38
CA ALA A 38 -45.09 -4.49 25.36
C ALA A 38 -44.79 -3.80 24.01
N ALA A 39 -44.83 -2.46 23.96
CA ALA A 39 -44.56 -1.72 22.72
C ALA A 39 -43.07 -1.79 22.35
N GLY A 40 -42.79 -1.88 21.05
CA GLY A 40 -41.45 -1.90 20.49
C GLY A 40 -41.47 -1.84 18.97
N ILE A 41 -40.42 -1.26 18.40
CA ILE A 41 -40.15 -1.24 16.97
C ILE A 41 -38.87 -2.04 16.76
N GLY A 42 -38.92 -3.05 15.90
CA GLY A 42 -37.74 -3.82 15.50
C GLY A 42 -36.96 -3.06 14.44
N GLN A 43 -35.65 -2.95 14.60
CA GLN A 43 -34.79 -2.31 13.61
C GLN A 43 -33.35 -2.82 13.69
N MET A 44 -32.74 -3.03 12.53
CA MET A 44 -31.43 -3.63 12.34
C MET A 44 -30.43 -2.64 11.71
N THR A 45 -29.97 -1.67 12.51
CA THR A 45 -28.91 -0.74 12.10
C THR A 45 -27.81 -0.67 13.16
N GLY A 46 -26.56 -0.88 12.72
CA GLY A 46 -25.38 -0.76 13.57
C GLY A 46 -25.05 0.69 13.92
N LEU A 47 -24.34 0.92 15.02
CA LEU A 47 -24.04 2.27 15.51
C LEU A 47 -23.33 3.17 14.47
N VAL A 48 -22.39 2.61 13.70
CA VAL A 48 -21.57 3.36 12.72
C VAL A 48 -22.37 3.80 11.48
N GLY A 49 -23.57 3.22 11.25
CA GLY A 49 -24.44 3.56 10.12
C GLY A 49 -25.78 4.17 10.50
N MET A 50 -26.02 4.43 11.80
CA MET A 50 -27.32 4.86 12.31
C MET A 50 -27.45 6.39 12.31
N SER A 51 -28.56 6.90 11.76
CA SER A 51 -28.88 8.32 11.83
C SER A 51 -29.51 8.71 13.17
N ALA A 52 -29.43 9.99 13.53
CA ALA A 52 -30.04 10.50 14.77
C ALA A 52 -31.59 10.39 14.77
N ASP A 53 -32.21 10.58 13.61
CA ASP A 53 -33.67 10.47 13.45
C ASP A 53 -34.14 9.03 13.66
N GLU A 54 -33.43 8.10 13.02
CA GLU A 54 -33.65 6.66 13.15
C GLU A 54 -33.43 6.17 14.60
N PHE A 55 -32.39 6.65 15.29
CA PHE A 55 -32.19 6.38 16.70
C PHE A 55 -33.38 6.88 17.54
N THR A 56 -33.83 8.11 17.30
CA THR A 56 -34.96 8.72 18.02
C THR A 56 -36.25 7.95 17.80
N GLU A 57 -36.49 7.45 16.59
CA GLU A 57 -37.67 6.68 16.22
C GLU A 57 -37.76 5.36 17.00
N VAL A 58 -36.66 4.60 17.09
CA VAL A 58 -36.62 3.34 17.86
C VAL A 58 -36.86 3.58 19.36
N LEU A 59 -36.31 4.67 19.90
CA LEU A 59 -36.48 5.00 21.31
C LEU A 59 -37.92 5.41 21.64
N ARG A 60 -38.64 6.05 20.72
CA ARG A 60 -39.98 6.64 20.97
C ARG A 60 -40.95 5.63 21.57
N ALA A 61 -41.07 4.43 21.00
CA ALA A 61 -42.05 3.43 21.44
C ALA A 61 -41.74 2.88 22.84
N LYS A 62 -40.47 2.61 23.14
CA LYS A 62 -40.04 1.99 24.40
C LYS A 62 -39.80 3.03 25.49
N VAL A 63 -38.92 4.00 25.24
CA VAL A 63 -38.48 5.00 26.22
C VAL A 63 -39.60 5.99 26.52
N THR A 64 -40.03 6.76 25.51
CA THR A 64 -41.05 7.79 25.71
C THR A 64 -42.38 7.18 26.17
N GLY A 65 -42.78 6.05 25.59
CA GLY A 65 -43.97 5.32 26.02
C GLY A 65 -43.94 4.90 27.49
N ALA A 66 -42.82 4.32 27.94
CA ALA A 66 -42.70 3.87 29.33
C ALA A 66 -42.62 5.03 30.34
N ASP A 67 -41.90 6.11 29.99
CA ASP A 67 -41.85 7.31 30.83
C ASP A 67 -43.22 7.97 30.95
N ASN A 68 -44.01 8.01 29.87
CA ASN A 68 -45.38 8.51 29.91
C ASN A 68 -46.27 7.63 30.79
N LEU A 69 -46.16 6.30 30.70
CA LEU A 69 -46.90 5.38 31.57
C LEU A 69 -46.52 5.59 33.05
N ASP A 70 -45.23 5.71 33.38
CA ASP A 70 -44.76 6.00 34.75
C ASP A 70 -45.35 7.33 35.26
N ALA A 71 -45.39 8.35 34.40
CA ALA A 71 -45.89 9.69 34.74
C ALA A 71 -47.42 9.76 34.88
N VAL A 72 -48.18 9.04 34.03
CA VAL A 72 -49.65 9.01 34.07
C VAL A 72 -50.14 8.26 35.31
N PHE A 73 -49.52 7.11 35.62
CA PHE A 73 -49.86 6.36 36.82
C PHE A 73 -49.20 6.94 38.08
N GLY A 74 -48.12 7.72 37.97
CA GLY A 74 -47.48 8.41 39.07
C GLY A 74 -47.19 7.47 40.25
N ASP A 75 -47.57 7.90 41.45
CA ASP A 75 -47.44 7.15 42.70
C ASP A 75 -48.66 6.27 43.03
N ARG A 76 -49.57 6.02 42.06
CA ARG A 76 -50.72 5.14 42.27
C ARG A 76 -50.23 3.71 42.60
N PRO A 77 -50.83 3.05 43.59
CA PRO A 77 -50.54 1.65 43.85
C PRO A 77 -51.08 0.79 42.71
N LEU A 78 -50.19 0.04 42.06
CA LEU A 78 -50.52 -0.94 41.02
C LEU A 78 -50.16 -2.33 41.51
N ASP A 79 -51.00 -3.30 41.15
CA ASP A 79 -50.74 -4.73 41.39
C ASP A 79 -49.59 -5.23 40.51
N ALA A 80 -49.40 -4.64 39.31
CA ALA A 80 -48.28 -4.94 38.43
C ALA A 80 -47.96 -3.75 37.50
N PHE A 81 -46.68 -3.50 37.27
CA PHE A 81 -46.19 -2.58 36.23
C PHE A 81 -45.04 -3.27 35.52
N VAL A 82 -45.31 -3.85 34.35
CA VAL A 82 -44.42 -4.79 33.68
C VAL A 82 -43.85 -4.16 32.42
N LEU A 83 -42.53 -4.16 32.31
CA LEU A 83 -41.81 -3.64 31.16
C LEU A 83 -41.19 -4.80 30.37
N PHE A 84 -41.51 -4.91 29.08
CA PHE A 84 -40.95 -5.93 28.21
C PHE A 84 -39.62 -5.41 27.63
N SER A 85 -38.53 -5.71 28.33
CA SER A 85 -37.16 -5.46 27.91
C SER A 85 -36.65 -6.61 27.01
N SER A 86 -35.37 -6.60 26.67
CA SER A 86 -34.70 -7.54 25.78
C SER A 86 -33.31 -7.91 26.31
N ILE A 87 -32.88 -9.15 26.11
CA ILE A 87 -31.50 -9.60 26.39
C ILE A 87 -30.43 -8.76 25.68
N SER A 88 -30.78 -8.05 24.61
CA SER A 88 -29.88 -7.09 23.94
C SER A 88 -29.44 -5.95 24.85
N ALA A 89 -30.23 -5.59 25.87
CA ALA A 89 -29.84 -4.62 26.89
C ALA A 89 -28.84 -5.19 27.91
N VAL A 90 -28.83 -6.52 28.08
CA VAL A 90 -28.01 -7.22 29.07
C VAL A 90 -26.59 -7.47 28.53
N TRP A 91 -26.47 -8.03 27.32
CA TRP A 91 -25.18 -8.39 26.74
C TRP A 91 -24.91 -7.83 25.34
N GLY A 92 -25.80 -7.00 24.80
CA GLY A 92 -25.64 -6.37 23.49
C GLY A 92 -26.09 -7.25 22.32
N SER A 93 -26.30 -6.64 21.15
CA SER A 93 -26.58 -7.34 19.89
C SER A 93 -26.08 -6.51 18.70
N GLY A 94 -25.25 -7.12 17.85
CA GLY A 94 -24.72 -6.47 16.65
C GLY A 94 -25.86 -6.08 15.71
N GLY A 95 -25.95 -4.80 15.35
CA GLY A 95 -27.02 -4.25 14.52
C GLY A 95 -28.25 -3.73 15.29
N HIS A 96 -28.29 -3.77 16.62
CA HIS A 96 -29.44 -3.33 17.41
C HIS A 96 -29.09 -2.21 18.41
N ALA A 97 -28.31 -1.21 17.99
CA ALA A 97 -27.74 -0.21 18.91
C ALA A 97 -28.82 0.58 19.68
N ALA A 98 -29.75 1.23 18.96
CA ALA A 98 -30.86 1.99 19.55
C ALA A 98 -31.81 1.10 20.36
N TYR A 99 -32.10 -0.11 19.86
CA TYR A 99 -32.99 -1.05 20.52
C TYR A 99 -32.41 -1.54 21.85
N ALA A 100 -31.12 -1.87 21.90
CA ALA A 100 -30.44 -2.22 23.15
C ALA A 100 -30.50 -1.07 24.17
N ALA A 101 -30.21 0.16 23.74
CA ALA A 101 -30.28 1.35 24.59
C ALA A 101 -31.71 1.60 25.12
N ALA A 102 -32.73 1.46 24.27
CA ALA A 102 -34.12 1.68 24.65
C ALA A 102 -34.61 0.66 25.68
N ASN A 103 -34.18 -0.61 25.57
CA ASN A 103 -34.53 -1.65 26.54
C ASN A 103 -33.74 -1.48 27.86
N ALA A 104 -32.48 -1.04 27.82
CA ALA A 104 -31.72 -0.71 29.03
C ALA A 104 -32.38 0.42 29.86
N HIS A 105 -33.03 1.38 29.19
CA HIS A 105 -33.85 2.40 29.88
C HIS A 105 -35.05 1.79 30.59
N LEU A 106 -35.71 0.79 30.01
CA LEU A 106 -36.83 0.09 30.67
C LEU A 106 -36.38 -0.60 31.95
N ASP A 107 -35.22 -1.26 31.90
CA ASP A 107 -34.62 -1.91 33.06
C ASP A 107 -34.34 -0.90 34.19
N ALA A 108 -33.72 0.24 33.85
CA ALA A 108 -33.47 1.33 34.78
C ALA A 108 -34.77 1.99 35.30
N LEU A 109 -35.82 2.09 34.49
CA LEU A 109 -37.11 2.62 34.90
C LEU A 109 -37.78 1.73 35.97
N ALA A 110 -37.71 0.40 35.81
CA ALA A 110 -38.25 -0.52 36.81
C ALA A 110 -37.53 -0.36 38.16
N GLU A 111 -36.19 -0.27 38.15
CA GLU A 111 -35.39 -0.01 39.35
C GLU A 111 -35.75 1.33 39.99
N ARG A 112 -35.86 2.40 39.19
CA ARG A 112 -36.23 3.74 39.66
C ARG A 112 -37.62 3.77 40.29
N ARG A 113 -38.60 3.06 39.69
CA ARG A 113 -39.97 2.96 40.21
C ARG A 113 -39.99 2.16 41.52
N ARG A 114 -39.22 1.06 41.61
CA ARG A 114 -39.05 0.28 42.85
C ARG A 114 -38.36 1.05 43.96
N ALA A 115 -37.36 1.87 43.65
CA ALA A 115 -36.69 2.74 44.62
C ALA A 115 -37.64 3.79 45.24
N ARG A 116 -38.72 4.17 44.53
CA ARG A 116 -39.82 5.00 45.05
C ARG A 116 -40.84 4.20 45.89
N GLY A 117 -40.63 2.90 46.09
CA GLY A 117 -41.54 2.02 46.83
C GLY A 117 -42.74 1.53 46.00
N LEU A 118 -42.70 1.69 44.67
CA LEU A 118 -43.80 1.31 43.77
C LEU A 118 -43.51 -0.02 43.06
N THR A 119 -44.55 -0.75 42.69
CA THR A 119 -44.43 -2.01 41.93
C THR A 119 -43.86 -1.75 40.53
N ALA A 120 -42.81 -2.50 40.15
CA ALA A 120 -42.33 -2.60 38.78
C ALA A 120 -41.51 -3.88 38.55
N THR A 121 -41.63 -4.47 37.37
CA THR A 121 -40.82 -5.62 36.95
C THR A 121 -40.44 -5.43 35.49
N SER A 122 -39.13 -5.37 35.21
CA SER A 122 -38.61 -5.44 33.85
C SER A 122 -38.14 -6.86 33.55
N ILE A 123 -38.52 -7.40 32.40
CA ILE A 123 -38.07 -8.71 31.96
C ILE A 123 -37.31 -8.56 30.65
N ALA A 124 -36.02 -8.87 30.67
CA ALA A 124 -35.18 -8.89 29.49
C ALA A 124 -35.39 -10.22 28.74
N TRP A 125 -36.28 -10.20 27.76
CA TRP A 125 -36.68 -11.39 27.01
C TRP A 125 -35.65 -11.81 25.96
N GLY A 126 -35.36 -13.11 25.90
CA GLY A 126 -34.81 -13.77 24.72
C GLY A 126 -35.87 -13.95 23.62
N PRO A 127 -35.53 -14.56 22.48
CA PRO A 127 -36.45 -14.70 21.36
C PRO A 127 -37.62 -15.65 21.70
N TRP A 128 -38.84 -15.25 21.35
CA TRP A 128 -40.05 -16.07 21.47
C TRP A 128 -40.36 -16.72 20.11
N GLY A 129 -40.80 -17.97 20.09
CA GLY A 129 -41.24 -18.63 18.85
C GLY A 129 -42.66 -18.24 18.42
N GLN A 130 -43.06 -18.68 17.22
CA GLN A 130 -44.38 -18.44 16.60
C GLN A 130 -44.60 -17.02 16.04
N GLY A 131 -43.53 -16.31 15.65
CA GLY A 131 -43.58 -15.06 14.87
C GLY A 131 -43.31 -13.77 15.68
N GLY A 132 -43.49 -12.61 15.05
CA GLY A 132 -43.33 -11.27 15.66
C GLY A 132 -41.98 -10.61 15.38
N MET A 133 -41.43 -9.85 16.36
CA MET A 133 -40.19 -9.05 16.21
C MET A 133 -38.91 -9.85 15.84
N ILE A 134 -39.00 -11.19 15.77
CA ILE A 134 -37.88 -12.07 15.40
C ILE A 134 -37.92 -12.51 13.93
N GLU A 135 -39.01 -12.25 13.20
CA GLU A 135 -39.15 -12.63 11.78
C GLU A 135 -38.06 -11.97 10.91
N ASP A 136 -37.72 -10.72 11.21
CA ASP A 136 -36.70 -9.95 10.49
C ASP A 136 -35.25 -10.42 10.76
N ILE A 137 -35.01 -11.15 11.85
CA ILE A 137 -33.67 -11.62 12.26
C ILE A 137 -33.41 -13.05 11.76
N GLY A 138 -34.47 -13.86 11.59
CA GLY A 138 -34.41 -15.24 11.15
C GLY A 138 -34.03 -16.23 12.27
N GLU A 139 -34.92 -17.19 12.55
CA GLU A 139 -34.73 -18.19 13.62
C GLU A 139 -33.45 -19.03 13.44
N ALA A 140 -33.05 -19.28 12.20
CA ALA A 140 -31.84 -20.06 11.89
C ALA A 140 -30.56 -19.33 12.32
N GLU A 141 -30.52 -18.00 12.20
CA GLU A 141 -29.35 -17.18 12.55
C GLU A 141 -29.20 -17.06 14.07
N LEU A 142 -30.30 -16.86 14.80
CA LEU A 142 -30.29 -16.87 16.27
C LEU A 142 -29.81 -18.21 16.82
N ARG A 143 -30.29 -19.33 16.25
CA ARG A 143 -29.88 -20.69 16.66
C ARG A 143 -28.40 -20.97 16.38
N ARG A 144 -27.83 -20.42 15.30
CA ARG A 144 -26.38 -20.52 15.02
C ARG A 144 -25.55 -19.80 16.09
N ARG A 145 -26.07 -18.69 16.62
CA ARG A 145 -25.44 -17.93 17.72
C ARG A 145 -25.70 -18.52 19.11
N GLY A 146 -26.42 -19.64 19.20
CA GLY A 146 -26.75 -20.29 20.47
C GLY A 146 -27.94 -19.70 21.21
N LEU A 147 -28.77 -18.88 20.55
CA LEU A 147 -30.02 -18.35 21.11
C LEU A 147 -31.21 -19.10 20.52
N SER A 148 -31.92 -19.85 21.36
CA SER A 148 -33.08 -20.65 20.97
C SER A 148 -34.39 -19.90 21.22
N THR A 149 -35.36 -20.09 20.33
CA THR A 149 -36.70 -19.52 20.49
C THR A 149 -37.48 -20.25 21.57
N MET A 150 -37.99 -19.51 22.57
CA MET A 150 -38.83 -20.06 23.63
C MET A 150 -40.30 -20.18 23.19
N ALA A 151 -40.99 -21.26 23.58
CA ALA A 151 -42.42 -21.37 23.38
C ALA A 151 -43.17 -20.29 24.20
N PRO A 152 -44.18 -19.58 23.64
CA PRO A 152 -44.90 -18.53 24.36
C PRO A 152 -45.49 -18.97 25.71
N ALA A 153 -45.98 -20.21 25.82
CA ALA A 153 -46.49 -20.75 27.09
C ALA A 153 -45.41 -20.82 28.19
N THR A 154 -44.17 -21.12 27.82
CA THR A 154 -43.02 -21.13 28.75
C THR A 154 -42.70 -19.71 29.19
N ALA A 155 -42.68 -18.75 28.26
CA ALA A 155 -42.39 -17.36 28.58
C ALA A 155 -43.46 -16.72 29.48
N ILE A 156 -44.75 -17.02 29.25
CA ILE A 156 -45.84 -16.59 30.14
C ILE A 156 -45.71 -17.22 31.54
N THR A 157 -45.25 -18.47 31.63
CA THR A 157 -44.97 -19.11 32.92
C THR A 157 -43.83 -18.39 33.66
N ALA A 158 -42.78 -18.00 32.95
CA ALA A 158 -41.67 -17.23 33.50
C ALA A 158 -42.10 -15.82 33.96
N LEU A 159 -42.98 -15.15 33.20
CA LEU A 159 -43.58 -13.87 33.59
C LEU A 159 -44.36 -14.00 34.91
N HIS A 160 -45.21 -15.01 35.04
CA HIS A 160 -45.94 -15.26 36.29
C HIS A 160 -45.01 -15.49 37.48
N ARG A 161 -43.91 -16.21 37.26
CA ARG A 161 -42.91 -16.47 38.28
C ARG A 161 -42.20 -15.18 38.71
N ALA A 162 -41.70 -14.38 37.77
CA ALA A 162 -41.02 -13.12 38.06
C ALA A 162 -41.91 -12.15 38.88
N LEU A 163 -43.21 -12.09 38.54
CA LEU A 163 -44.17 -11.28 39.30
C LEU A 163 -44.44 -11.84 40.71
N SER A 164 -44.51 -13.16 40.85
CA SER A 164 -44.78 -13.81 42.14
C SER A 164 -43.59 -13.76 43.10
N GLU A 165 -42.37 -13.83 42.56
CA GLU A 165 -41.11 -13.74 43.31
C GLU A 165 -40.73 -12.27 43.61
N GLY A 166 -41.42 -11.32 42.99
CA GLY A 166 -41.25 -9.90 43.24
C GLY A 166 -40.00 -9.31 42.57
N ASP A 167 -39.55 -9.90 41.48
CA ASP A 167 -38.36 -9.47 40.75
C ASP A 167 -38.49 -8.03 40.26
N VAL A 168 -37.38 -7.29 40.35
CA VAL A 168 -37.27 -5.93 39.81
C VAL A 168 -36.79 -5.97 38.37
N HIS A 169 -35.76 -6.77 38.10
CA HIS A 169 -35.19 -7.00 36.78
C HIS A 169 -34.71 -8.45 36.67
N VAL A 170 -35.11 -9.15 35.60
CA VAL A 170 -34.69 -10.53 35.32
C VAL A 170 -34.54 -10.77 33.83
N ALA A 171 -33.49 -11.49 33.43
CA ALA A 171 -33.29 -11.94 32.06
C ALA A 171 -33.83 -13.37 31.89
N VAL A 172 -34.62 -13.60 30.85
CA VAL A 172 -35.20 -14.92 30.56
C VAL A 172 -34.94 -15.26 29.09
N ALA A 173 -34.06 -16.22 28.86
CA ALA A 173 -33.72 -16.70 27.52
C ALA A 173 -33.37 -18.20 27.54
N ASP A 174 -33.62 -18.87 26.41
CA ASP A 174 -33.16 -20.23 26.16
C ASP A 174 -31.84 -20.16 25.38
N VAL A 175 -30.75 -20.57 26.03
CA VAL A 175 -29.38 -20.38 25.55
C VAL A 175 -28.66 -21.71 25.48
N ASP A 176 -28.17 -22.06 24.29
CA ASP A 176 -27.17 -23.11 24.10
C ASP A 176 -25.79 -22.54 24.47
N TRP A 177 -25.42 -22.66 25.74
CA TRP A 177 -24.17 -22.11 26.28
C TRP A 177 -22.92 -22.64 25.58
N ALA A 178 -22.95 -23.88 25.06
CA ALA A 178 -21.83 -24.46 24.35
C ALA A 178 -21.53 -23.73 23.03
N ARG A 179 -22.54 -23.10 22.43
CA ARG A 179 -22.39 -22.27 21.22
C ARG A 179 -22.23 -20.79 21.54
N PHE A 180 -23.01 -20.29 22.50
CA PHE A 180 -23.07 -18.87 22.81
C PHE A 180 -21.81 -18.38 23.52
N ALA A 181 -21.33 -19.11 24.53
CA ALA A 181 -20.23 -18.62 25.39
C ALA A 181 -18.89 -18.47 24.64
N PRO A 182 -18.38 -19.47 23.89
CA PRO A 182 -17.09 -19.33 23.21
C PRO A 182 -17.08 -18.19 22.19
N ALA A 183 -18.16 -18.03 21.43
CA ALA A 183 -18.30 -16.96 20.45
C ALA A 183 -18.38 -15.57 21.10
N PHE A 184 -19.11 -15.45 22.20
CA PHE A 184 -19.31 -14.18 22.89
C PHE A 184 -18.05 -13.72 23.66
N THR A 185 -17.26 -14.65 24.20
CA THR A 185 -16.03 -14.32 24.96
C THR A 185 -14.75 -14.37 24.13
N ALA A 186 -14.84 -14.64 22.82
CA ALA A 186 -13.68 -14.81 21.94
C ALA A 186 -12.73 -13.60 21.89
N ALA A 187 -13.27 -12.38 21.98
CA ALA A 187 -12.47 -11.16 21.96
C ALA A 187 -12.04 -10.70 23.37
N ARG A 188 -12.86 -11.00 24.39
CA ARG A 188 -12.59 -10.68 25.79
C ARG A 188 -13.47 -11.52 26.73
N PRO A 189 -12.99 -11.88 27.94
CA PRO A 189 -13.83 -12.46 28.98
C PRO A 189 -15.03 -11.58 29.34
N SER A 190 -16.11 -12.19 29.82
CA SER A 190 -17.34 -11.48 30.22
C SER A 190 -17.73 -11.80 31.67
N PRO A 191 -17.60 -10.84 32.60
CA PRO A 191 -17.98 -11.02 34.01
C PRO A 191 -19.45 -11.44 34.21
N LEU A 192 -20.32 -11.14 33.24
CA LEU A 192 -21.71 -11.54 33.25
C LEU A 192 -21.87 -13.07 33.19
N LEU A 193 -20.99 -13.75 32.45
CA LEU A 193 -21.08 -15.20 32.22
C LEU A 193 -20.24 -16.01 33.23
N ASP A 194 -19.25 -15.38 33.87
CA ASP A 194 -18.35 -16.03 34.85
C ASP A 194 -19.10 -16.63 36.05
N GLY A 195 -20.29 -16.09 36.38
CA GLY A 195 -21.14 -16.58 37.45
C GLY A 195 -21.93 -17.85 37.13
N LEU A 196 -21.93 -18.32 35.88
CA LEU A 196 -22.68 -19.49 35.43
C LEU A 196 -21.78 -20.74 35.41
N PRO A 197 -22.03 -21.76 36.27
CA PRO A 197 -21.16 -22.94 36.38
C PRO A 197 -20.98 -23.73 35.08
N GLU A 198 -22.05 -23.82 34.27
CA GLU A 198 -22.06 -24.52 32.99
C GLU A 198 -21.17 -23.82 31.95
N VAL A 199 -21.20 -22.49 31.91
CA VAL A 199 -20.36 -21.68 31.01
C VAL A 199 -18.90 -21.79 31.38
N ARG A 200 -18.57 -21.72 32.67
CA ARG A 200 -17.20 -21.86 33.16
C ARG A 200 -16.56 -23.18 32.75
N GLN A 201 -17.30 -24.29 32.87
CA GLN A 201 -16.82 -25.61 32.45
C GLN A 201 -16.55 -25.67 30.93
N ILE A 202 -17.40 -25.04 30.12
CA ILE A 202 -17.23 -24.97 28.66
C ILE A 202 -15.98 -24.18 28.28
N LEU A 203 -15.77 -23.01 28.89
CA LEU A 203 -14.63 -22.15 28.58
C LEU A 203 -13.30 -22.76 29.05
N GLU A 204 -13.28 -23.40 30.22
CA GLU A 204 -12.09 -24.12 30.72
C GLU A 204 -11.69 -25.31 29.82
N HIS A 205 -12.63 -25.95 29.11
CA HIS A 205 -12.33 -27.01 28.13
C HIS A 205 -11.90 -26.49 26.76
N ALA A 206 -12.28 -25.26 26.39
CA ALA A 206 -11.92 -24.65 25.11
C ALA A 206 -10.48 -24.10 25.08
N GLU A 207 -9.88 -23.80 26.25
CA GLU A 207 -8.49 -23.33 26.41
C GLU A 207 -7.45 -24.46 26.49
N ALA A 208 -7.87 -25.73 26.48
CA ALA A 208 -6.92 -26.85 26.39
C ALA A 208 -6.24 -26.86 25.01
N PRO A 209 -4.90 -26.98 24.93
CA PRO A 209 -4.23 -27.13 23.64
C PRO A 209 -4.80 -28.38 22.94
N VAL A 210 -5.38 -28.19 21.77
CA VAL A 210 -5.96 -29.28 20.97
C VAL A 210 -4.81 -30.06 20.33
N GLU A 211 -4.23 -31.00 21.08
CA GLU A 211 -3.55 -32.13 20.48
C GLU A 211 -4.61 -33.00 19.76
N ASP A 212 -4.39 -33.24 18.47
CA ASP A 212 -5.14 -34.12 17.57
C ASP A 212 -6.57 -33.73 17.14
N SER A 213 -6.70 -32.78 16.19
CA SER A 213 -7.93 -32.65 15.39
C SER A 213 -8.03 -33.77 14.34
N ALA A 214 -9.25 -34.28 14.08
CA ALA A 214 -9.50 -35.29 13.04
C ALA A 214 -9.03 -34.83 11.64
N PHE A 215 -9.01 -33.51 11.42
CA PHE A 215 -8.45 -32.87 10.23
C PHE A 215 -6.93 -33.03 10.14
N LYS A 216 -6.19 -32.81 11.24
CA LYS A 216 -4.75 -33.04 11.31
C LYS A 216 -4.39 -34.51 11.06
N GLN A 217 -5.16 -35.44 11.61
CA GLN A 217 -4.96 -36.88 11.39
C GLN A 217 -5.20 -37.29 9.93
N HIS A 218 -6.21 -36.71 9.27
CA HIS A 218 -6.47 -36.92 7.84
C HIS A 218 -5.31 -36.43 6.97
N LEU A 219 -4.82 -35.21 7.21
CA LEU A 219 -3.72 -34.63 6.45
C LEU A 219 -2.36 -35.28 6.75
N ALA A 220 -2.14 -35.79 7.97
CA ALA A 220 -0.88 -36.45 8.36
C ALA A 220 -0.57 -37.70 7.51
N GLY A 221 -1.58 -38.37 6.95
CA GLY A 221 -1.43 -39.51 6.05
C GLY A 221 -1.08 -39.18 4.60
N LEU A 222 -1.10 -37.90 4.21
CA LEU A 222 -0.82 -37.42 2.85
C LEU A 222 0.64 -36.94 2.71
N SER A 223 1.18 -36.97 1.49
CA SER A 223 2.46 -36.31 1.16
C SER A 223 2.32 -34.78 1.14
N THR A 224 3.42 -34.02 1.24
CA THR A 224 3.38 -32.54 1.25
C THR A 224 2.63 -31.95 0.04
N PRO A 225 2.84 -32.39 -1.22
CA PRO A 225 2.09 -31.88 -2.36
C PRO A 225 0.58 -32.21 -2.29
N GLU A 226 0.22 -33.37 -1.75
CA GLU A 226 -1.18 -33.77 -1.58
C GLU A 226 -1.85 -32.97 -0.45
N ARG A 227 -1.12 -32.65 0.63
CA ARG A 227 -1.62 -31.75 1.70
C ARG A 227 -1.88 -30.35 1.17
N ASP A 228 -0.97 -29.82 0.35
CA ASP A 228 -1.09 -28.47 -0.22
C ASP A 228 -2.29 -28.38 -1.16
N ALA A 229 -2.50 -29.40 -1.99
CA ALA A 229 -3.66 -29.48 -2.88
C ALA A 229 -4.98 -29.56 -2.10
N GLU A 230 -5.06 -30.40 -1.07
CA GLU A 230 -6.25 -30.59 -0.24
C GLU A 230 -6.60 -29.31 0.55
N LEU A 231 -5.59 -28.63 1.10
CA LEU A 231 -5.75 -27.37 1.83
C LEU A 231 -6.18 -26.23 0.91
N LEU A 232 -5.59 -26.13 -0.29
CA LEU A 232 -6.00 -25.17 -1.29
C LEU A 232 -7.46 -25.38 -1.69
N GLU A 233 -7.85 -26.63 -1.93
CA GLU A 233 -9.21 -26.98 -2.32
C GLU A 233 -10.23 -26.70 -1.20
N LEU A 234 -9.87 -26.96 0.06
CA LEU A 234 -10.67 -26.55 1.21
C LEU A 234 -10.88 -25.03 1.22
N VAL A 235 -9.82 -24.23 1.13
CA VAL A 235 -9.92 -22.77 1.17
C VAL A 235 -10.77 -22.24 0.01
N ARG A 236 -10.57 -22.75 -1.21
CA ARG A 236 -11.36 -22.37 -2.39
C ARG A 236 -12.83 -22.76 -2.26
N ARG A 237 -13.14 -23.94 -1.72
CA ARG A 237 -14.52 -24.39 -1.48
C ARG A 237 -15.23 -23.54 -0.44
N GLU A 238 -14.57 -23.24 0.69
CA GLU A 238 -15.17 -22.39 1.71
C GLU A 238 -15.37 -20.97 1.16
N ALA A 239 -14.39 -20.41 0.43
CA ALA A 239 -14.51 -19.10 -0.20
C ALA A 239 -15.64 -19.04 -1.25
N ALA A 240 -15.76 -20.05 -2.10
CA ALA A 240 -16.81 -20.15 -3.12
C ALA A 240 -18.21 -20.08 -2.50
N ALA A 241 -18.42 -20.80 -1.40
CA ALA A 241 -19.72 -20.81 -0.76
C ALA A 241 -20.03 -19.54 0.06
N VAL A 242 -19.03 -18.73 0.45
CA VAL A 242 -19.28 -17.38 1.01
C VAL A 242 -19.72 -16.42 -0.11
N LEU A 243 -19.09 -16.52 -1.28
CA LEU A 243 -19.41 -15.69 -2.44
C LEU A 243 -20.64 -16.16 -3.24
N GLY A 244 -21.25 -17.28 -2.87
CA GLY A 244 -22.39 -17.85 -3.58
C GLY A 244 -22.06 -18.51 -4.94
N HIS A 245 -20.78 -18.84 -5.17
CA HIS A 245 -20.33 -19.58 -6.36
C HIS A 245 -20.73 -21.07 -6.28
N ARG A 246 -20.82 -21.74 -7.45
CA ARG A 246 -21.32 -23.12 -7.51
C ARG A 246 -20.25 -24.17 -7.16
N GLY A 247 -18.97 -23.79 -7.15
CA GLY A 247 -17.86 -24.66 -6.82
C GLY A 247 -16.53 -23.92 -6.64
N ALA A 248 -15.54 -24.62 -6.09
CA ALA A 248 -14.19 -24.11 -5.83
C ALA A 248 -13.46 -23.64 -7.10
N GLU A 249 -13.82 -24.22 -8.25
CA GLU A 249 -13.27 -23.90 -9.59
C GLU A 249 -13.42 -22.41 -9.94
N GLU A 250 -14.50 -21.77 -9.48
CA GLU A 250 -14.83 -20.36 -9.76
C GLU A 250 -13.98 -19.38 -8.94
N VAL A 251 -13.20 -19.86 -7.97
CA VAL A 251 -12.30 -19.07 -7.12
C VAL A 251 -10.86 -19.33 -7.56
N PRO A 252 -10.17 -18.40 -8.24
CA PRO A 252 -8.76 -18.56 -8.63
C PRO A 252 -7.85 -18.61 -7.40
N ALA A 253 -6.85 -19.51 -7.41
CA ALA A 253 -5.95 -19.73 -6.27
C ALA A 253 -5.08 -18.50 -5.92
N ASP A 254 -4.68 -17.73 -6.93
CA ASP A 254 -3.70 -16.65 -6.80
C ASP A 254 -4.32 -15.24 -6.78
N ARG A 255 -5.65 -15.15 -6.88
CA ARG A 255 -6.36 -13.87 -6.93
C ARG A 255 -6.73 -13.40 -5.53
N ALA A 256 -6.56 -12.10 -5.28
CA ALA A 256 -6.85 -11.51 -3.98
C ALA A 256 -8.34 -11.62 -3.63
N PHE A 257 -8.66 -11.99 -2.38
CA PHE A 257 -10.03 -12.11 -1.89
C PHE A 257 -10.86 -10.83 -2.14
N GLN A 258 -10.27 -9.64 -1.96
CA GLN A 258 -10.94 -8.36 -2.23
C GLN A 258 -11.39 -8.22 -3.69
N GLN A 259 -10.58 -8.68 -4.64
CA GLN A 259 -10.94 -8.64 -6.07
C GLN A 259 -12.04 -9.66 -6.41
N LEU A 260 -12.24 -10.67 -5.56
CA LEU A 260 -13.29 -11.67 -5.67
C LEU A 260 -14.59 -11.25 -4.98
N GLY A 261 -14.63 -10.05 -4.39
CA GLY A 261 -15.82 -9.51 -3.74
C GLY A 261 -15.89 -9.72 -2.23
N PHE A 262 -14.78 -10.12 -1.58
CA PHE A 262 -14.72 -10.15 -0.12
C PHE A 262 -14.62 -8.74 0.49
N ASP A 263 -15.43 -8.51 1.50
CA ASP A 263 -15.49 -7.36 2.40
C ASP A 263 -15.26 -7.77 3.86
N SER A 264 -15.36 -6.84 4.80
CA SER A 264 -15.13 -7.12 6.23
C SER A 264 -16.11 -8.12 6.86
N LEU A 265 -17.29 -8.34 6.29
CA LEU A 265 -18.30 -9.26 6.85
C LEU A 265 -18.12 -10.68 6.29
N THR A 266 -17.91 -10.78 4.98
CA THR A 266 -17.56 -12.05 4.31
C THR A 266 -16.19 -12.58 4.73
N ALA A 267 -15.24 -11.70 5.11
CA ALA A 267 -13.99 -12.06 5.77
C ALA A 267 -14.21 -12.91 7.04
N VAL A 268 -15.13 -12.44 7.89
CA VAL A 268 -15.45 -13.11 9.16
C VAL A 268 -16.17 -14.42 8.88
N GLU A 269 -17.04 -14.46 7.88
CA GLU A 269 -17.73 -15.69 7.48
C GLU A 269 -16.76 -16.76 6.97
N LEU A 270 -15.82 -16.41 6.09
CA LEU A 270 -14.79 -17.34 5.61
C LEU A 270 -13.92 -17.84 6.77
N ARG A 271 -13.50 -16.95 7.67
CA ARG A 271 -12.76 -17.32 8.87
C ARG A 271 -13.53 -18.31 9.74
N ASN A 272 -14.81 -18.05 10.01
CA ASN A 272 -15.65 -18.93 10.83
C ASN A 272 -15.80 -20.31 10.20
N ARG A 273 -15.94 -20.37 8.87
CA ARG A 273 -16.05 -21.63 8.12
C ARG A 273 -14.75 -22.41 8.10
N LEU A 274 -13.61 -21.75 7.93
CA LEU A 274 -12.30 -22.39 8.01
C LEU A 274 -11.99 -22.87 9.43
N THR A 275 -12.31 -22.09 10.47
CA THR A 275 -12.20 -22.54 11.87
C THR A 275 -13.08 -23.77 12.12
N ALA A 276 -14.32 -23.79 11.60
CA ALA A 276 -15.20 -24.95 11.73
C ALA A 276 -14.67 -26.19 10.99
N ALA A 277 -14.06 -26.02 9.82
CA ALA A 277 -13.54 -27.12 9.01
C ALA A 277 -12.20 -27.67 9.51
N THR A 278 -11.34 -26.82 10.08
CA THR A 278 -9.97 -27.17 10.46
C THR A 278 -9.80 -27.42 11.96
N GLY A 279 -10.69 -26.85 12.79
CA GLY A 279 -10.55 -26.80 14.24
C GLY A 279 -9.51 -25.77 14.74
N LEU A 280 -8.95 -24.94 13.85
CA LEU A 280 -7.95 -23.92 14.20
C LEU A 280 -8.59 -22.62 14.70
N SER A 281 -7.93 -21.98 15.67
CA SER A 281 -8.23 -20.60 16.08
C SER A 281 -7.61 -19.61 15.11
N LEU A 282 -8.37 -19.18 14.10
CA LEU A 282 -7.90 -18.26 13.06
C LEU A 282 -8.29 -16.80 13.38
N PRO A 283 -7.37 -15.82 13.23
CA PRO A 283 -7.62 -14.42 13.57
C PRO A 283 -8.65 -13.76 12.65
N SER A 284 -9.34 -12.70 13.10
CA SER A 284 -10.33 -11.98 12.28
C SER A 284 -9.72 -11.24 11.08
N THR A 285 -8.41 -11.02 11.07
CA THR A 285 -7.64 -10.37 10.00
C THR A 285 -7.15 -11.35 8.93
N LEU A 286 -7.52 -12.64 9.03
CA LEU A 286 -7.02 -13.74 8.20
C LEU A 286 -6.93 -13.44 6.69
N ILE A 287 -7.98 -12.89 6.08
CA ILE A 287 -7.99 -12.61 4.63
C ILE A 287 -7.19 -11.36 4.23
N PHE A 288 -6.82 -10.52 5.19
CA PHE A 288 -5.98 -9.34 4.97
C PHE A 288 -4.51 -9.72 5.12
N ASP A 289 -4.19 -10.55 6.11
CA ASP A 289 -2.84 -11.06 6.35
C ASP A 289 -2.45 -12.14 5.32
N TYR A 290 -3.43 -12.90 4.81
CA TYR A 290 -3.25 -13.94 3.80
C TYR A 290 -4.20 -13.69 2.62
N PRO A 291 -3.84 -12.77 1.70
CA PRO A 291 -4.78 -12.14 0.79
C PRO A 291 -5.30 -13.02 -0.35
N THR A 292 -4.75 -14.23 -0.54
CA THR A 292 -5.14 -15.15 -1.62
C THR A 292 -5.43 -16.55 -1.08
N PRO A 293 -6.28 -17.35 -1.75
CA PRO A 293 -6.53 -18.74 -1.35
C PRO A 293 -5.27 -19.59 -1.16
N ALA A 294 -4.28 -19.45 -2.05
CA ALA A 294 -3.01 -20.19 -1.95
C ALA A 294 -2.19 -19.81 -0.70
N VAL A 295 -2.05 -18.51 -0.43
CA VAL A 295 -1.31 -18.02 0.74
C VAL A 295 -2.03 -18.43 2.04
N LEU A 296 -3.36 -18.36 2.07
CA LEU A 296 -4.16 -18.78 3.21
C LEU A 296 -4.06 -20.29 3.46
N ALA A 297 -4.05 -21.12 2.41
CA ALA A 297 -3.82 -22.56 2.54
C ALA A 297 -2.44 -22.87 3.15
N GLY A 298 -1.40 -22.14 2.75
CA GLY A 298 -0.06 -22.24 3.33
C GLY A 298 -0.01 -21.86 4.82
N HIS A 299 -0.75 -20.83 5.23
CA HIS A 299 -0.88 -20.47 6.65
C HIS A 299 -1.63 -21.54 7.44
N VAL A 300 -2.77 -22.05 6.94
CA VAL A 300 -3.51 -23.14 7.58
C VAL A 300 -2.62 -24.37 7.75
N ARG A 301 -1.77 -24.70 6.77
CA ARG A 301 -0.79 -25.79 6.89
C ARG A 301 0.16 -25.56 8.07
N THR A 302 0.72 -24.36 8.17
CA THR A 302 1.64 -23.94 9.23
C THR A 302 1.00 -24.12 10.62
N GLU A 303 -0.24 -23.65 10.77
CA GLU A 303 -1.00 -23.76 12.02
C GLU A 303 -1.36 -25.21 12.38
N VAL A 304 -1.71 -26.06 11.40
CA VAL A 304 -2.05 -27.48 11.64
C VAL A 304 -0.83 -28.30 12.08
N PHE A 305 0.29 -28.15 11.39
CA PHE A 305 1.45 -29.01 11.57
C PHE A 305 2.48 -28.45 12.57
N GLY A 306 2.33 -27.20 13.01
CA GLY A 306 3.38 -26.52 13.78
C GLY A 306 4.67 -26.37 12.96
N GLU A 307 4.59 -26.60 11.65
CA GLU A 307 5.62 -26.23 10.69
C GLU A 307 5.52 -24.72 10.55
N ALA A 308 6.05 -23.99 11.52
CA ALA A 308 6.47 -22.62 11.24
C ALA A 308 7.25 -22.73 9.93
N ALA A 309 6.71 -22.16 8.85
CA ALA A 309 7.52 -21.86 7.68
C ALA A 309 8.80 -21.29 8.27
N GLU A 310 9.93 -22.00 8.12
CA GLU A 310 11.18 -21.63 8.77
C GLU A 310 11.28 -20.13 8.60
N ALA A 311 11.14 -19.39 9.70
CA ALA A 311 11.32 -17.95 9.66
C ALA A 311 12.76 -17.85 9.21
N ARG A 312 12.97 -17.63 7.90
CA ARG A 312 14.28 -17.65 7.24
C ARG A 312 15.11 -16.78 8.16
N PRO A 313 16.12 -17.36 8.85
CA PRO A 313 16.74 -16.69 9.98
C PRO A 313 17.04 -15.28 9.53
N THR A 314 16.56 -14.28 10.29
CA THR A 314 16.99 -12.90 10.13
C THR A 314 18.51 -12.97 10.16
N ALA A 315 19.11 -12.88 8.97
CA ALA A 315 20.50 -13.23 8.79
C ALA A 315 21.27 -12.33 9.74
N SER A 316 21.93 -12.91 10.75
CA SER A 316 22.93 -12.17 11.48
C SER A 316 23.91 -11.69 10.42
N VAL A 317 24.12 -10.38 10.31
CA VAL A 317 25.06 -9.78 9.35
C VAL A 317 26.41 -10.45 9.54
N THR A 318 26.69 -11.49 8.74
CA THR A 318 27.98 -12.15 8.74
C THR A 318 28.94 -11.20 8.05
N ARG A 319 30.18 -11.14 8.56
CA ARG A 319 31.29 -10.42 7.93
C ARG A 319 31.49 -10.79 6.44
N GLU A 320 30.96 -11.94 6.04
CA GLU A 320 30.89 -12.46 4.67
C GLU A 320 30.04 -11.59 3.72
N TYR A 321 28.94 -10.97 4.19
CA TYR A 321 28.11 -10.08 3.36
C TYR A 321 28.80 -8.75 3.01
N ALA A 322 29.67 -8.25 3.89
CA ALA A 322 30.35 -6.98 3.68
C ALA A 322 31.44 -7.05 2.58
N GLU A 323 32.01 -8.22 2.34
CA GLU A 323 33.05 -8.44 1.32
C GLU A 323 32.53 -9.01 0.00
N ASP A 324 31.25 -9.37 -0.08
CA ASP A 324 30.61 -9.89 -1.30
C ASP A 324 30.23 -8.73 -2.25
N PRO A 325 30.81 -8.64 -3.46
CA PRO A 325 30.50 -7.56 -4.40
C PRO A 325 29.03 -7.57 -4.84
N VAL A 326 28.44 -6.39 -4.99
CA VAL A 326 27.13 -6.26 -5.65
C VAL A 326 27.31 -6.20 -7.16
N VAL A 327 26.46 -6.92 -7.88
CA VAL A 327 26.50 -7.07 -9.33
C VAL A 327 25.18 -6.66 -9.95
N ILE A 328 25.25 -6.14 -11.18
CA ILE A 328 24.09 -5.89 -12.04
C ILE A 328 23.86 -7.17 -12.85
N VAL A 329 22.65 -7.74 -12.76
CA VAL A 329 22.26 -8.99 -13.44
C VAL A 329 21.13 -8.80 -14.45
N GLY A 330 20.48 -7.65 -14.44
CA GLY A 330 19.47 -7.26 -15.42
C GLY A 330 19.42 -5.74 -15.56
N MET A 331 19.02 -5.26 -16.73
CA MET A 331 18.79 -3.83 -16.97
C MET A 331 17.71 -3.63 -18.03
N SER A 332 16.93 -2.56 -17.89
CA SER A 332 15.95 -2.11 -18.89
C SER A 332 15.90 -0.59 -18.90
N CYS A 333 15.45 0.00 -20.01
CA CYS A 333 15.33 1.45 -20.11
C CYS A 333 14.37 1.90 -21.21
N ARG A 334 13.88 3.13 -21.07
CA ARG A 334 13.28 3.95 -22.13
C ARG A 334 13.94 5.33 -22.12
N PHE A 335 14.44 5.77 -23.28
CA PHE A 335 15.11 7.06 -23.42
C PHE A 335 14.67 7.78 -24.72
N PRO A 336 14.90 9.10 -24.82
CA PRO A 336 14.66 9.88 -26.03
C PRO A 336 15.34 9.30 -27.27
N GLY A 337 14.83 9.67 -28.45
CA GLY A 337 15.26 9.08 -29.73
C GLY A 337 14.61 7.73 -30.06
N GLY A 338 13.50 7.39 -29.39
CA GLY A 338 12.77 6.14 -29.61
C GLY A 338 13.45 4.91 -28.99
N VAL A 339 14.34 5.11 -28.02
CA VAL A 339 15.04 4.03 -27.34
C VAL A 339 14.08 3.31 -26.40
N ALA A 340 13.81 2.04 -26.70
CA ALA A 340 12.97 1.17 -25.88
C ALA A 340 13.74 0.00 -25.25
N SER A 341 15.07 -0.03 -25.32
CA SER A 341 15.89 -1.09 -24.73
C SER A 341 17.35 -0.68 -24.56
N PRO A 342 18.14 -1.37 -23.71
CA PRO A 342 19.59 -1.16 -23.65
C PRO A 342 20.29 -1.37 -24.99
N GLU A 343 19.82 -2.32 -25.80
CA GLU A 343 20.35 -2.61 -27.13
C GLU A 343 20.12 -1.44 -28.11
N GLU A 344 18.92 -0.84 -28.09
CA GLU A 344 18.62 0.34 -28.90
C GLU A 344 19.34 1.59 -28.40
N LEU A 345 19.55 1.71 -27.09
CA LEU A 345 20.40 2.76 -26.53
C LEU A 345 21.81 2.63 -27.10
N TRP A 346 22.38 1.42 -27.12
CA TRP A 346 23.69 1.19 -27.71
C TRP A 346 23.72 1.60 -29.19
N ALA A 347 22.71 1.21 -29.98
CA ALA A 347 22.63 1.56 -31.40
C ALA A 347 22.59 3.09 -31.62
N LEU A 348 21.82 3.83 -30.81
CA LEU A 348 21.78 5.29 -30.83
C LEU A 348 23.19 5.86 -30.57
N LEU A 349 23.86 5.41 -29.51
CA LEU A 349 25.18 5.89 -29.11
C LEU A 349 26.27 5.57 -30.14
N GLU A 350 26.30 4.35 -30.67
CA GLU A 350 27.27 3.89 -31.67
C GLU A 350 27.15 4.68 -32.98
N SER A 351 25.91 4.97 -33.42
CA SER A 351 25.67 5.80 -34.60
C SER A 351 25.95 7.30 -34.39
N GLY A 352 26.13 7.73 -33.14
CA GLY A 352 26.21 9.14 -32.76
C GLY A 352 24.90 9.89 -32.98
N GLY A 353 23.77 9.25 -32.68
CA GLY A 353 22.43 9.81 -32.85
C GLY A 353 22.07 10.84 -31.76
N ASP A 354 21.22 11.79 -32.16
CA ASP A 354 20.68 12.87 -31.33
C ASP A 354 19.18 12.60 -31.11
N GLY A 355 18.80 12.39 -29.86
CA GLY A 355 17.44 12.07 -29.40
C GLY A 355 16.61 13.30 -29.02
N ILE A 356 17.12 14.51 -29.23
CA ILE A 356 16.39 15.77 -29.00
C ILE A 356 15.37 16.00 -30.13
N SER A 357 14.13 16.34 -29.76
CA SER A 357 13.01 16.60 -30.66
C SER A 357 12.25 17.87 -30.24
N GLY A 358 11.26 18.27 -31.03
CA GLY A 358 10.26 19.26 -30.57
C GLY A 358 9.41 18.73 -29.41
N PHE A 359 8.65 19.64 -28.77
CA PHE A 359 7.72 19.30 -27.69
C PHE A 359 6.69 18.23 -28.06
N PRO A 360 6.25 17.40 -27.09
CA PRO A 360 5.30 16.32 -27.33
C PRO A 360 3.89 16.84 -27.63
N GLU A 361 3.23 16.23 -28.61
CA GLU A 361 1.87 16.61 -29.05
C GLU A 361 0.75 15.99 -28.18
N ASP A 362 1.10 15.00 -27.35
CA ASP A 362 0.16 14.17 -26.58
C ASP A 362 0.04 14.58 -25.10
N ARG A 363 0.63 15.71 -24.70
CA ARG A 363 0.52 16.31 -23.35
C ARG A 363 -0.42 17.51 -23.28
N ASN A 364 -1.01 17.90 -24.41
CA ASN A 364 -1.91 19.05 -24.53
C ASN A 364 -1.28 20.37 -24.03
N TRP A 365 0.02 20.55 -24.27
CA TRP A 365 0.71 21.81 -24.01
C TRP A 365 0.28 22.85 -25.06
N ASP A 366 0.01 24.08 -24.63
CA ASP A 366 -0.28 25.18 -25.55
C ASP A 366 1.03 25.72 -26.14
N VAL A 367 1.64 24.97 -27.06
CA VAL A 367 2.95 25.29 -27.67
C VAL A 367 2.94 26.68 -28.33
N GLY A 368 1.79 27.12 -28.85
CA GLY A 368 1.64 28.42 -29.51
C GLY A 368 1.79 29.63 -28.57
N THR A 369 1.46 29.47 -27.29
CA THR A 369 1.64 30.52 -26.28
C THR A 369 2.80 30.24 -25.33
N LEU A 370 3.31 29.00 -25.31
CA LEU A 370 4.42 28.60 -24.46
C LEU A 370 5.77 29.16 -24.94
N TYR A 371 5.97 29.34 -26.25
CA TYR A 371 7.25 29.81 -26.76
C TYR A 371 7.32 31.35 -26.85
N ASP A 372 8.34 31.95 -26.24
CA ASP A 372 8.70 33.36 -26.41
C ASP A 372 10.23 33.50 -26.40
N PRO A 373 10.85 34.06 -27.46
CA PRO A 373 12.30 34.23 -27.50
C PRO A 373 12.83 35.24 -26.47
N ASP A 374 11.98 36.06 -25.85
CA ASP A 374 12.36 36.95 -24.75
C ASP A 374 12.43 36.20 -23.40
N PRO A 375 13.62 36.01 -22.80
CA PRO A 375 13.76 35.31 -21.52
C PRO A 375 13.06 36.01 -20.34
N GLU A 376 12.73 37.30 -20.47
CA GLU A 376 12.00 38.07 -19.44
C GLU A 376 10.48 37.88 -19.52
N SER A 377 9.99 37.21 -20.56
CA SER A 377 8.57 36.92 -20.74
C SER A 377 8.10 35.89 -19.69
N VAL A 378 6.99 36.21 -19.01
CA VAL A 378 6.53 35.43 -17.85
C VAL A 378 5.63 34.28 -18.31
N GLY A 379 5.92 33.07 -17.86
CA GLY A 379 5.08 31.89 -18.13
C GLY A 379 5.39 31.21 -19.47
N THR A 380 6.45 31.64 -20.15
CA THR A 380 6.88 31.13 -21.45
C THR A 380 8.26 30.47 -21.34
N SER A 381 8.69 29.82 -22.42
CA SER A 381 10.02 29.27 -22.59
C SER A 381 10.65 29.80 -23.87
N TYR A 382 11.94 30.14 -23.80
CA TYR A 382 12.72 30.50 -24.99
C TYR A 382 13.26 29.27 -25.74
N VAL A 383 12.97 28.06 -25.26
CA VAL A 383 13.34 26.78 -25.86
C VAL A 383 12.06 26.05 -26.28
N SER A 384 12.11 25.35 -27.41
CA SER A 384 10.99 24.53 -27.95
C SER A 384 11.37 23.08 -28.27
N GLU A 385 12.58 22.68 -27.86
CA GLU A 385 13.14 21.34 -28.09
C GLU A 385 13.59 20.69 -26.76
N GLY A 386 13.58 19.36 -26.71
CA GLY A 386 14.01 18.55 -25.57
C GLY A 386 13.99 17.05 -25.89
N GLY A 387 14.42 16.22 -24.96
CA GLY A 387 14.35 14.76 -25.09
C GLY A 387 13.06 14.20 -24.50
N PHE A 388 12.21 13.55 -25.29
CA PHE A 388 10.90 13.08 -24.82
C PHE A 388 10.67 11.58 -25.04
N LEU A 389 9.87 11.00 -24.14
CA LEU A 389 9.27 9.68 -24.29
C LEU A 389 7.90 9.83 -24.97
N HIS A 390 7.87 9.73 -26.30
CA HIS A 390 6.64 9.93 -27.09
C HIS A 390 5.52 8.93 -26.76
N ASN A 391 5.84 7.78 -26.18
CA ASN A 391 4.86 6.76 -25.81
C ASN A 391 4.57 6.72 -24.30
N ALA A 392 4.93 7.75 -23.52
CA ALA A 392 4.77 7.68 -22.05
C ALA A 392 3.31 7.55 -21.57
N ALA A 393 2.33 7.88 -22.42
CA ALA A 393 0.91 7.70 -22.11
C ALA A 393 0.44 6.24 -22.32
N GLU A 394 1.16 5.44 -23.09
CA GLU A 394 0.84 4.04 -23.37
C GLU A 394 1.10 3.17 -22.14
N PHE A 395 0.21 2.20 -21.88
CA PHE A 395 0.32 1.25 -20.77
C PHE A 395 -0.69 0.12 -20.98
N ASP A 396 -0.32 -1.12 -20.64
CA ASP A 396 -1.27 -2.25 -20.57
C ASP A 396 -1.73 -2.46 -19.12
N PRO A 397 -2.85 -1.85 -18.69
CA PRO A 397 -3.31 -2.00 -17.31
C PRO A 397 -3.86 -3.40 -17.02
N GLY A 398 -4.37 -4.10 -18.04
CA GLY A 398 -4.93 -5.43 -17.89
C GLY A 398 -3.87 -6.45 -17.50
N PHE A 399 -2.68 -6.35 -18.10
CA PHE A 399 -1.52 -7.18 -17.77
C PHE A 399 -1.12 -7.07 -16.29
N PHE A 400 -1.12 -5.86 -15.74
CA PHE A 400 -0.76 -5.61 -14.32
C PHE A 400 -1.94 -5.74 -13.34
N GLY A 401 -3.12 -6.16 -13.79
CA GLY A 401 -4.30 -6.28 -12.94
C GLY A 401 -4.87 -4.94 -12.45
N ILE A 402 -4.60 -3.85 -13.17
CA ILE A 402 -5.01 -2.49 -12.85
C ILE A 402 -6.27 -2.15 -13.64
N SER A 403 -7.25 -1.51 -12.99
CA SER A 403 -8.47 -1.12 -13.68
C SER A 403 -8.22 0.05 -14.64
N PRO A 404 -8.92 0.16 -15.79
CA PRO A 404 -8.74 1.30 -16.70
C PRO A 404 -8.94 2.67 -16.03
N ARG A 405 -9.84 2.76 -15.03
CA ARG A 405 -10.08 4.00 -14.27
C ARG A 405 -8.88 4.38 -13.41
N GLU A 406 -8.28 3.40 -12.73
CA GLU A 406 -7.08 3.63 -11.93
C GLU A 406 -5.90 3.98 -12.84
N ALA A 407 -5.73 3.26 -13.94
CA ALA A 407 -4.66 3.48 -14.90
C ALA A 407 -4.65 4.93 -15.42
N LEU A 408 -5.82 5.50 -15.74
CA LEU A 408 -5.96 6.91 -16.13
C LEU A 408 -5.52 7.90 -15.04
N ALA A 409 -5.64 7.53 -13.76
CA ALA A 409 -5.22 8.36 -12.63
C ALA A 409 -3.73 8.18 -12.29
N MET A 410 -3.07 7.13 -12.78
CA MET A 410 -1.67 6.85 -12.45
C MET A 410 -0.73 7.80 -13.18
N ASP A 411 0.21 8.39 -12.46
CA ASP A 411 1.36 9.07 -13.04
C ASP A 411 2.06 8.14 -14.06
N PRO A 412 2.32 8.60 -15.30
CA PRO A 412 3.08 7.85 -16.31
C PRO A 412 4.37 7.23 -15.79
N GLN A 413 5.03 7.87 -14.82
CA GLN A 413 6.23 7.35 -14.18
C GLN A 413 5.97 6.02 -13.46
N GLN A 414 4.82 5.86 -12.81
CA GLN A 414 4.44 4.59 -12.17
C GLN A 414 4.23 3.47 -13.20
N ARG A 415 3.65 3.80 -14.36
CA ARG A 415 3.38 2.85 -15.45
C ARG A 415 4.68 2.35 -16.07
N LEU A 416 5.57 3.29 -16.44
CA LEU A 416 6.88 2.98 -17.00
C LEU A 416 7.75 2.18 -16.05
N LEU A 417 7.70 2.47 -14.74
CA LEU A 417 8.44 1.70 -13.74
C LEU A 417 7.95 0.26 -13.62
N LEU A 418 6.64 0.00 -13.74
CA LEU A 418 6.09 -1.36 -13.74
C LEU A 418 6.61 -2.17 -14.94
N GLU A 419 6.53 -1.58 -16.13
CA GLU A 419 7.03 -2.20 -17.37
C GLU A 419 8.55 -2.44 -17.30
N ALA A 420 9.32 -1.42 -16.90
CA ALA A 420 10.76 -1.53 -16.79
C ALA A 420 11.19 -2.57 -15.73
N SER A 421 10.47 -2.67 -14.61
CA SER A 421 10.76 -3.66 -13.57
C SER A 421 10.52 -5.08 -14.08
N TRP A 422 9.37 -5.31 -14.71
CA TRP A 422 9.05 -6.60 -15.31
C TRP A 422 10.11 -7.03 -16.32
N GLU A 423 10.45 -6.12 -17.24
CA GLU A 423 11.43 -6.34 -18.28
C GLU A 423 12.85 -6.61 -17.74
N ALA A 424 13.24 -5.95 -16.64
CA ALA A 424 14.55 -6.16 -16.02
C ALA A 424 14.69 -7.56 -15.42
N PHE A 425 13.63 -8.10 -14.82
CA PHE A 425 13.60 -9.49 -14.34
C PHE A 425 13.65 -10.50 -15.49
N GLU A 426 12.84 -10.30 -16.54
CA GLU A 426 12.84 -11.20 -17.69
C GLU A 426 14.22 -11.23 -18.38
N ARG A 427 14.88 -10.07 -18.51
CA ARG A 427 16.25 -9.99 -19.04
C ARG A 427 17.29 -10.69 -18.18
N ALA A 428 17.07 -10.78 -16.86
CA ALA A 428 17.92 -11.57 -15.96
C ALA A 428 17.59 -13.08 -15.99
N GLY A 429 16.59 -13.50 -16.77
CA GLY A 429 16.11 -14.89 -16.82
C GLY A 429 15.26 -15.29 -15.62
N ILE A 430 14.66 -14.31 -14.93
CA ILE A 430 13.86 -14.51 -13.72
C ILE A 430 12.38 -14.33 -14.09
N ASP A 431 11.54 -15.31 -13.73
CA ASP A 431 10.09 -15.18 -13.82
C ASP A 431 9.60 -14.20 -12.74
N PRO A 432 9.08 -13.01 -13.09
CA PRO A 432 8.63 -12.01 -12.11
C PRO A 432 7.53 -12.54 -11.18
N THR A 433 6.74 -13.52 -11.63
CA THR A 433 5.63 -14.09 -10.84
C THR A 433 6.11 -15.05 -9.74
N SER A 434 7.33 -15.60 -9.90
CA SER A 434 7.96 -16.49 -8.92
C SER A 434 8.51 -15.77 -7.69
N LEU A 435 8.64 -14.43 -7.75
CA LEU A 435 9.25 -13.59 -6.70
C LEU A 435 8.27 -13.18 -5.59
N LYS A 436 7.00 -13.59 -5.70
CA LYS A 436 5.97 -13.27 -4.71
C LYS A 436 6.36 -13.86 -3.34
N GLY A 437 6.48 -12.98 -2.35
CA GLY A 437 6.92 -13.32 -0.99
C GLY A 437 8.44 -13.27 -0.78
N ASP A 438 9.24 -13.02 -1.82
CA ASP A 438 10.69 -12.89 -1.66
C ASP A 438 11.10 -11.49 -1.21
N ARG A 439 12.22 -11.43 -0.47
CA ARG A 439 12.81 -10.19 0.04
C ARG A 439 13.58 -9.45 -1.06
N VAL A 440 12.87 -9.01 -2.09
CA VAL A 440 13.41 -8.17 -3.17
C VAL A 440 13.11 -6.72 -2.84
N GLY A 441 14.15 -5.89 -2.74
CA GLY A 441 14.01 -4.45 -2.49
C GLY A 441 13.68 -3.66 -3.75
N VAL A 442 13.04 -2.50 -3.60
CA VAL A 442 12.71 -1.56 -4.67
C VAL A 442 13.17 -0.16 -4.26
N PHE A 443 14.19 0.35 -4.93
CA PHE A 443 14.78 1.66 -4.68
C PHE A 443 14.61 2.52 -5.93
N THR A 444 13.70 3.48 -5.87
CA THR A 444 13.33 4.30 -7.03
C THR A 444 13.76 5.74 -6.82
N GLY A 445 14.64 6.22 -7.70
CA GLY A 445 14.94 7.63 -7.85
C GLY A 445 13.85 8.33 -8.65
N THR A 446 13.35 9.45 -8.13
CA THR A 446 12.41 10.32 -8.85
C THR A 446 12.81 11.78 -8.65
N ASN A 447 12.16 12.65 -9.38
CA ASN A 447 11.98 14.06 -9.03
C ASN A 447 10.49 14.40 -9.05
N GLY A 448 10.12 15.66 -8.78
CA GLY A 448 8.73 16.09 -8.55
C GLY A 448 7.64 15.47 -9.45
N GLN A 449 6.44 15.30 -8.90
CA GLN A 449 5.31 14.64 -9.56
C GLN A 449 4.31 15.68 -10.09
N ASP A 450 4.50 16.16 -11.31
CA ASP A 450 3.66 17.21 -11.90
C ASP A 450 2.30 16.71 -12.42
N TYR A 451 2.16 15.39 -12.58
CA TYR A 451 0.90 14.77 -13.00
C TYR A 451 -0.25 15.03 -12.03
N GLY A 452 0.04 15.21 -10.74
CA GLY A 452 -0.96 15.59 -9.74
C GLY A 452 -1.71 16.89 -10.08
N TYR A 453 -1.04 17.84 -10.73
CA TYR A 453 -1.68 19.07 -11.21
C TYR A 453 -2.58 18.81 -12.42
N VAL A 454 -2.22 17.86 -13.28
CA VAL A 454 -3.05 17.44 -14.43
C VAL A 454 -4.34 16.79 -13.90
N LEU A 455 -4.22 15.91 -12.91
CA LEU A 455 -5.36 15.25 -12.26
C LEU A 455 -6.30 16.25 -11.57
N GLY A 456 -5.76 17.30 -10.95
CA GLY A 456 -6.56 18.37 -10.35
C GLY A 456 -7.49 19.08 -11.35
N GLY A 457 -7.13 19.09 -12.64
CA GLY A 457 -7.95 19.63 -13.73
C GLY A 457 -8.97 18.65 -14.32
N ALA A 458 -8.88 17.35 -14.01
CA ALA A 458 -9.66 16.27 -14.65
C ALA A 458 -11.06 16.02 -14.05
N GLY A 459 -11.44 16.74 -12.99
CA GLY A 459 -12.78 16.68 -12.37
C GLY A 459 -13.16 15.31 -11.81
N ASP A 460 -14.46 14.96 -11.88
CA ASP A 460 -15.03 13.76 -11.23
C ASP A 460 -14.58 12.41 -11.83
N SER A 461 -13.83 12.41 -12.93
CA SER A 461 -13.49 11.20 -13.71
C SER A 461 -12.45 10.26 -13.05
N VAL A 462 -11.69 10.77 -12.07
CA VAL A 462 -10.59 10.07 -11.37
C VAL A 462 -10.74 10.08 -9.83
N VAL A 463 -11.96 10.35 -9.34
CA VAL A 463 -12.28 10.42 -7.90
C VAL A 463 -11.89 9.11 -7.20
N GLY A 464 -11.14 9.24 -6.11
CA GLY A 464 -10.68 8.12 -5.27
C GLY A 464 -9.28 7.59 -5.60
N TYR A 465 -8.74 7.83 -6.80
CA TYR A 465 -7.40 7.35 -7.19
C TYR A 465 -6.32 8.43 -7.22
N GLY A 466 -6.67 9.72 -7.13
CA GLY A 466 -5.68 10.81 -7.21
C GLY A 466 -4.55 10.70 -6.18
N ALA A 467 -4.86 10.33 -4.93
CA ALA A 467 -3.85 10.18 -3.88
C ALA A 467 -2.83 9.06 -4.18
N THR A 468 -3.29 7.92 -4.69
CA THR A 468 -2.43 6.80 -5.08
C THR A 468 -1.78 7.00 -6.45
N GLY A 469 -2.41 7.82 -7.30
CA GLY A 469 -1.99 8.07 -8.67
C GLY A 469 -0.76 8.96 -8.80
N SER A 470 -0.58 9.94 -7.89
CA SER A 470 0.52 10.93 -7.99
C SER A 470 1.46 10.96 -6.77
N SER A 471 1.33 10.05 -5.81
CA SER A 471 2.21 10.02 -4.65
C SER A 471 3.57 9.41 -4.98
N ALA A 472 4.65 10.09 -4.61
CA ALA A 472 6.02 9.60 -4.79
C ALA A 472 6.26 8.25 -4.07
N SER A 473 5.69 8.04 -2.89
CA SER A 473 5.83 6.76 -2.16
C SER A 473 5.21 5.58 -2.91
N VAL A 474 4.26 5.84 -3.81
CA VAL A 474 3.58 4.80 -4.58
C VAL A 474 4.44 4.35 -5.77
N LEU A 475 5.46 5.10 -6.22
CA LEU A 475 6.35 4.67 -7.30
C LEU A 475 7.05 3.33 -6.97
N SER A 476 7.76 3.27 -5.83
CA SER A 476 8.38 2.03 -5.37
C SER A 476 7.36 1.05 -4.79
N GLY A 477 6.41 1.55 -4.00
CA GLY A 477 5.39 0.72 -3.35
C GLY A 477 4.49 -0.04 -4.33
N ARG A 478 4.17 0.53 -5.49
CA ARG A 478 3.33 -0.13 -6.51
C ARG A 478 4.07 -1.26 -7.20
N ILE A 479 5.37 -1.12 -7.45
CA ILE A 479 6.19 -2.21 -8.00
C ILE A 479 6.20 -3.38 -6.99
N ALA A 480 6.50 -3.09 -5.72
CA ALA A 480 6.50 -4.09 -4.65
C ALA A 480 5.12 -4.76 -4.51
N TYR A 481 4.04 -3.97 -4.48
CA TYR A 481 2.68 -4.48 -4.38
C TYR A 481 2.28 -5.37 -5.56
N THR A 482 2.57 -4.93 -6.79
CA THR A 482 2.13 -5.62 -8.01
C THR A 482 2.87 -6.95 -8.20
N LEU A 483 4.16 -6.98 -7.86
CA LEU A 483 5.00 -8.18 -7.96
C LEU A 483 5.00 -9.02 -6.67
N GLY A 484 4.37 -8.54 -5.60
CA GLY A 484 4.32 -9.21 -4.30
C GLY A 484 5.67 -9.31 -3.59
N LEU A 485 6.53 -8.30 -3.73
CA LEU A 485 7.88 -8.27 -3.14
C LEU A 485 7.81 -7.80 -1.68
N GLU A 486 8.58 -8.45 -0.80
CA GLU A 486 8.59 -8.20 0.65
C GLU A 486 9.90 -7.55 1.16
N GLY A 487 10.73 -7.03 0.25
CA GLY A 487 11.91 -6.23 0.63
C GLY A 487 11.61 -4.74 0.85
N PRO A 488 12.63 -3.92 1.21
CA PRO A 488 12.46 -2.48 1.38
C PRO A 488 11.94 -1.80 0.12
N ALA A 489 10.91 -0.97 0.22
CA ALA A 489 10.39 -0.15 -0.89
C ALA A 489 10.58 1.33 -0.58
N VAL A 490 11.52 1.98 -1.27
CA VAL A 490 11.97 3.34 -1.00
C VAL A 490 11.95 4.16 -2.28
N THR A 491 11.24 5.29 -2.24
CA THR A 491 11.37 6.34 -3.25
C THR A 491 12.25 7.46 -2.70
N VAL A 492 13.25 7.90 -3.47
CA VAL A 492 14.17 8.98 -3.10
C VAL A 492 14.09 10.14 -4.09
N ASP A 493 14.05 11.36 -3.56
CA ASP A 493 14.13 12.60 -4.33
C ASP A 493 15.35 13.41 -3.86
N THR A 494 16.44 13.28 -4.60
CA THR A 494 17.61 14.16 -4.53
C THR A 494 17.81 14.88 -5.87
N ALA A 495 16.71 15.13 -6.59
CA ALA A 495 16.67 15.68 -7.93
C ALA A 495 17.54 14.87 -8.92
N CYS A 496 18.52 15.52 -9.57
CA CYS A 496 19.29 14.93 -10.66
C CYS A 496 20.22 13.78 -10.24
N SER A 497 20.47 13.60 -8.93
CA SER A 497 21.28 12.48 -8.40
C SER A 497 20.45 11.28 -7.92
N SER A 498 19.11 11.34 -7.99
CA SER A 498 18.20 10.37 -7.37
C SER A 498 18.49 8.92 -7.76
N SER A 499 18.76 8.60 -9.03
CA SER A 499 19.04 7.21 -9.45
C SER A 499 20.33 6.63 -8.88
N LEU A 500 21.40 7.42 -8.75
CA LEU A 500 22.65 6.94 -8.14
C LEU A 500 22.50 6.79 -6.63
N VAL A 501 21.75 7.68 -5.97
CA VAL A 501 21.40 7.54 -4.56
C VAL A 501 20.54 6.29 -4.34
N ALA A 502 19.56 6.03 -5.21
CA ALA A 502 18.75 4.81 -5.16
C ALA A 502 19.60 3.54 -5.29
N LEU A 503 20.54 3.51 -6.23
CA LEU A 503 21.50 2.40 -6.35
C LEU A 503 22.41 2.29 -5.11
N HIS A 504 22.88 3.40 -4.56
CA HIS A 504 23.68 3.38 -3.33
C HIS A 504 22.92 2.73 -2.17
N LEU A 505 21.65 3.09 -1.98
CA LEU A 505 20.78 2.50 -0.95
C LEU A 505 20.52 1.01 -1.20
N ALA A 506 20.25 0.62 -2.44
CA ALA A 506 20.10 -0.79 -2.82
C ALA A 506 21.35 -1.62 -2.50
N VAL A 507 22.53 -1.07 -2.78
CA VAL A 507 23.82 -1.70 -2.44
C VAL A 507 23.99 -1.86 -0.94
N GLN A 508 23.62 -0.85 -0.13
CA GLN A 508 23.69 -0.96 1.33
C GLN A 508 22.73 -2.03 1.86
N ALA A 509 21.46 -2.02 1.41
CA ALA A 509 20.46 -3.00 1.84
C ALA A 509 20.85 -4.44 1.52
N LEU A 510 21.48 -4.67 0.35
CA LEU A 510 22.03 -5.99 -0.02
C LEU A 510 23.21 -6.40 0.88
N ARG A 511 24.09 -5.46 1.23
CA ARG A 511 25.24 -5.74 2.12
C ARG A 511 24.83 -5.97 3.56
N GLU A 512 23.77 -5.31 4.02
CA GLU A 512 23.20 -5.45 5.35
C GLU A 512 22.26 -6.67 5.47
N GLY A 513 21.92 -7.31 4.34
CA GLY A 513 21.08 -8.50 4.31
C GLY A 513 19.59 -8.20 4.46
N GLU A 514 19.16 -6.95 4.30
CA GLU A 514 17.75 -6.55 4.31
C GLU A 514 16.98 -7.14 3.12
N CYS A 515 17.67 -7.33 1.99
CA CYS A 515 17.16 -8.00 0.80
C CYS A 515 18.18 -8.97 0.20
N THR A 516 17.71 -9.87 -0.66
CA THR A 516 18.57 -10.80 -1.44
C THR A 516 18.81 -10.31 -2.85
N MET A 517 17.94 -9.44 -3.34
CA MET A 517 17.98 -8.83 -4.66
C MET A 517 17.32 -7.45 -4.54
N ALA A 518 17.63 -6.51 -5.43
CA ALA A 518 17.00 -5.21 -5.42
C ALA A 518 16.87 -4.62 -6.84
N LEU A 519 15.76 -3.97 -7.09
CA LEU A 519 15.57 -3.05 -8.21
C LEU A 519 16.09 -1.67 -7.80
N ALA A 520 16.97 -1.09 -8.60
CA ALA A 520 17.44 0.28 -8.45
C ALA A 520 17.14 1.06 -9.73
N SER A 521 16.40 2.16 -9.64
CA SER A 521 15.89 2.87 -10.82
C SER A 521 15.96 4.38 -10.72
N GLY A 522 15.75 5.03 -11.86
CA GLY A 522 15.46 6.45 -11.95
C GLY A 522 14.40 6.69 -13.02
N VAL A 523 13.43 7.56 -12.74
CA VAL A 523 12.38 7.92 -13.69
C VAL A 523 12.08 9.41 -13.66
N THR A 524 11.81 9.96 -14.84
CA THR A 524 11.26 11.30 -15.03
C THR A 524 10.37 11.31 -16.27
N VAL A 525 9.16 11.82 -16.12
CA VAL A 525 8.26 12.21 -17.22
C VAL A 525 7.75 13.62 -16.90
N MET A 526 7.74 14.51 -17.89
CA MET A 526 7.24 15.87 -17.78
C MET A 526 5.81 15.91 -18.30
N SER A 527 4.83 15.90 -17.37
CA SER A 527 3.42 16.01 -17.76
C SER A 527 3.05 17.45 -18.10
N MET A 528 3.76 18.42 -17.53
CA MET A 528 3.60 19.85 -17.72
C MET A 528 4.89 20.51 -18.21
N PRO A 529 4.82 21.65 -18.91
CA PRO A 529 6.02 22.37 -19.39
C PRO A 529 6.74 23.17 -18.29
N GLY A 530 6.40 22.96 -17.01
CA GLY A 530 6.85 23.80 -15.90
C GLY A 530 8.37 23.89 -15.75
N ALA A 531 9.09 22.79 -16.00
CA ALA A 531 10.55 22.77 -15.97
C ALA A 531 11.17 23.69 -17.03
N PHE A 532 10.59 23.75 -18.24
CA PHE A 532 11.04 24.65 -19.30
C PHE A 532 10.77 26.11 -18.94
N VAL A 533 9.58 26.43 -18.43
CA VAL A 533 9.21 27.79 -18.03
C VAL A 533 10.10 28.30 -16.89
N GLU A 534 10.27 27.51 -15.84
CA GLU A 534 11.05 27.92 -14.65
C GLU A 534 12.52 28.12 -14.99
N PHE A 535 13.13 27.22 -15.76
CA PHE A 535 14.54 27.34 -16.13
C PHE A 535 14.80 28.35 -17.24
N SER A 536 13.80 28.67 -18.07
CA SER A 536 13.90 29.79 -19.01
C SER A 536 14.06 31.10 -18.25
N ARG A 537 13.29 31.30 -17.18
CA ARG A 537 13.40 32.48 -16.34
C ARG A 537 14.77 32.61 -15.63
N GLN A 538 15.40 31.48 -15.33
CA GLN A 538 16.72 31.45 -14.70
C GLN A 538 17.87 31.56 -15.73
N GLY A 539 17.58 31.53 -17.03
CA GLY A 539 18.58 31.46 -18.09
C GLY A 539 19.40 30.17 -18.06
N GLY A 540 18.81 29.08 -17.57
CA GLY A 540 19.52 27.80 -17.33
C GLY A 540 19.48 26.82 -18.50
N LEU A 541 18.70 27.10 -19.54
CA LEU A 541 18.52 26.19 -20.69
C LEU A 541 19.43 26.55 -21.86
N ALA A 542 19.96 25.53 -22.52
CA ALA A 542 20.63 25.70 -23.82
C ALA A 542 19.61 26.15 -24.87
N VAL A 543 19.97 27.14 -25.69
CA VAL A 543 19.02 27.75 -26.65
C VAL A 543 18.54 26.75 -27.71
N ASP A 544 19.39 25.78 -28.07
CA ASP A 544 19.09 24.69 -29.00
C ASP A 544 18.66 23.39 -28.32
N GLY A 545 18.35 23.44 -27.02
CA GLY A 545 17.88 22.28 -26.25
C GLY A 545 18.89 21.16 -26.07
N ARG A 546 20.18 21.35 -26.42
CA ARG A 546 21.21 20.30 -26.40
C ARG A 546 22.23 20.51 -25.29
N CYS A 547 22.59 19.42 -24.61
CA CYS A 547 23.69 19.43 -23.63
C CYS A 547 25.05 19.36 -24.33
N LYS A 548 25.77 20.48 -24.38
CA LYS A 548 27.13 20.59 -24.97
C LYS A 548 28.19 20.39 -23.89
N ALA A 549 28.20 19.21 -23.28
CA ALA A 549 28.99 18.94 -22.08
C ALA A 549 30.50 19.22 -22.28
N PHE A 550 31.06 20.09 -21.44
CA PHE A 550 32.47 20.50 -21.44
C PHE A 550 32.98 21.22 -22.70
N ALA A 551 32.08 21.57 -23.62
CA ALA A 551 32.40 22.34 -24.82
C ALA A 551 32.58 23.84 -24.51
N GLU A 552 33.29 24.58 -25.35
CA GLU A 552 33.35 26.05 -25.26
C GLU A 552 31.98 26.67 -25.53
N ALA A 553 31.20 26.09 -26.44
CA ALA A 553 29.83 26.52 -26.73
C ALA A 553 28.77 26.16 -25.67
N ALA A 554 29.16 25.65 -24.49
CA ALA A 554 28.27 25.27 -23.40
C ALA A 554 27.48 26.46 -22.83
N ASP A 555 26.17 26.49 -23.09
CA ASP A 555 25.27 27.61 -22.80
C ASP A 555 24.10 27.25 -21.87
N GLY A 556 23.98 25.99 -21.42
CA GLY A 556 22.90 25.56 -20.53
C GLY A 556 22.58 24.08 -20.65
N THR A 557 21.53 23.64 -19.94
CA THR A 557 21.05 22.26 -20.01
C THR A 557 19.96 22.10 -21.07
N GLY A 558 19.98 20.98 -21.78
CA GLY A 558 18.82 20.46 -22.52
C GLY A 558 18.02 19.54 -21.62
N TRP A 559 16.71 19.72 -21.48
CA TRP A 559 15.88 18.83 -20.64
C TRP A 559 15.50 17.55 -21.37
N GLY A 560 15.46 16.43 -20.63
CA GLY A 560 15.04 15.14 -21.12
C GLY A 560 14.13 14.41 -20.14
N GLU A 561 13.34 13.48 -20.67
CA GLU A 561 12.61 12.44 -19.93
C GLU A 561 13.37 11.11 -19.98
N GLY A 562 13.04 10.15 -19.13
CA GLY A 562 13.63 8.82 -19.21
C GLY A 562 13.28 7.91 -18.05
N VAL A 563 13.45 6.61 -18.26
CA VAL A 563 13.46 5.60 -17.21
C VAL A 563 14.62 4.64 -17.42
N GLY A 564 15.33 4.33 -16.34
CA GLY A 564 16.31 3.25 -16.30
C GLY A 564 16.11 2.39 -15.07
N MET A 565 16.26 1.08 -15.22
CA MET A 565 16.10 0.08 -14.18
C MET A 565 17.31 -0.84 -14.17
N LEU A 566 17.87 -1.09 -12.99
CA LEU A 566 18.94 -2.05 -12.75
C LEU A 566 18.42 -3.10 -11.77
N LEU A 567 18.60 -4.36 -12.11
CA LEU A 567 18.42 -5.46 -11.17
C LEU A 567 19.78 -5.84 -10.59
N VAL A 568 19.91 -5.72 -9.27
CA VAL A 568 21.17 -5.97 -8.56
C VAL A 568 21.00 -7.04 -7.49
N GLU A 569 22.04 -7.83 -7.29
CA GLU A 569 22.15 -8.80 -6.20
C GLU A 569 23.63 -8.97 -5.81
N ARG A 570 23.91 -9.82 -4.83
CA ARG A 570 25.29 -10.13 -4.47
C ARG A 570 25.91 -11.13 -5.46
N LEU A 571 27.21 -11.04 -5.70
CA LEU A 571 27.92 -11.91 -6.64
C LEU A 571 27.80 -13.38 -6.26
N SER A 572 27.83 -13.72 -4.96
CA SER A 572 27.60 -15.10 -4.53
C SER A 572 26.19 -15.60 -4.86
N ASP A 573 25.18 -14.72 -4.77
CA ASP A 573 23.80 -15.04 -5.11
C ASP A 573 23.63 -15.21 -6.62
N ALA A 574 24.15 -14.29 -7.43
CA ALA A 574 24.14 -14.41 -8.89
C ALA A 574 24.79 -15.71 -9.36
N ARG A 575 25.93 -16.09 -8.78
CA ARG A 575 26.60 -17.36 -9.08
C ARG A 575 25.80 -18.57 -8.65
N ARG A 576 25.17 -18.51 -7.46
CA ARG A 576 24.35 -19.60 -6.93
C ARG A 576 23.11 -19.83 -7.78
N ASN A 577 22.49 -18.75 -8.24
CA ASN A 577 21.26 -18.77 -9.03
C ASN A 577 21.52 -18.94 -10.54
N GLY A 578 22.78 -18.76 -10.98
CA GLY A 578 23.16 -18.90 -12.38
C GLY A 578 22.83 -17.68 -13.24
N HIS A 579 22.65 -16.51 -12.63
CA HIS A 579 22.35 -15.26 -13.33
C HIS A 579 23.60 -14.68 -14.01
N GLU A 580 23.43 -14.08 -15.20
CA GLU A 580 24.51 -13.43 -15.93
C GLU A 580 24.95 -12.15 -15.19
N VAL A 581 26.26 -12.02 -14.93
CA VAL A 581 26.81 -10.79 -14.35
C VAL A 581 27.16 -9.82 -15.47
N LEU A 582 26.39 -8.73 -15.59
CA LEU A 582 26.61 -7.69 -16.59
C LEU A 582 27.74 -6.75 -16.19
N ALA A 583 27.78 -6.36 -14.91
CA ALA A 583 28.84 -5.53 -14.34
C ALA A 583 28.91 -5.64 -12.81
N VAL A 584 30.01 -5.19 -12.22
CA VAL A 584 30.22 -5.16 -10.77
C VAL A 584 30.14 -3.71 -10.27
N VAL A 585 29.29 -3.44 -9.28
CA VAL A 585 29.27 -2.16 -8.58
C VAL A 585 30.37 -2.18 -7.53
N ARG A 586 31.57 -1.71 -7.93
CA ARG A 586 32.77 -1.79 -7.09
C ARG A 586 32.69 -0.93 -5.83
N GLY A 587 32.09 0.25 -5.92
CA GLY A 587 31.86 1.15 -4.80
C GLY A 587 30.95 2.30 -5.22
N SER A 588 30.28 2.89 -4.23
CA SER A 588 29.43 4.07 -4.37
C SER A 588 29.55 4.94 -3.11
N ALA A 589 29.27 6.22 -3.23
CA ALA A 589 29.26 7.15 -2.11
C ALA A 589 28.23 8.25 -2.37
N VAL A 590 27.70 8.84 -1.30
CA VAL A 590 26.80 10.00 -1.39
C VAL A 590 27.30 11.05 -0.39
N ASN A 591 27.27 12.33 -0.78
CA ASN A 591 27.51 13.43 0.16
C ASN A 591 26.65 14.65 -0.16
N GLN A 592 26.87 15.71 0.61
CA GLN A 592 26.19 17.00 0.45
C GLN A 592 27.21 18.14 0.38
N ASP A 593 26.85 19.18 -0.38
CA ASP A 593 27.68 20.36 -0.58
C ASP A 593 27.86 21.17 0.71
N GLY A 594 26.84 21.16 1.58
CA GLY A 594 26.78 22.03 2.76
C GLY A 594 26.50 23.49 2.37
N ALA A 595 26.93 24.43 3.21
CA ALA A 595 26.79 25.85 2.90
C ALA A 595 27.76 26.25 1.78
N SER A 596 27.22 26.61 0.61
CA SER A 596 27.97 27.04 -0.59
C SER A 596 27.52 28.45 -1.06
N ASN A 597 27.94 28.87 -2.26
CA ASN A 597 27.64 30.19 -2.83
C ASN A 597 26.17 30.37 -3.26
N GLY A 598 25.32 29.37 -3.06
CA GLY A 598 23.89 29.40 -3.35
C GLY A 598 23.31 28.00 -3.25
N LEU A 599 22.01 27.88 -2.96
CA LEU A 599 21.37 26.57 -2.79
C LEU A 599 21.54 25.66 -4.02
N THR A 600 21.57 26.27 -5.20
CA THR A 600 21.68 25.60 -6.50
C THR A 600 23.09 25.64 -7.11
N ALA A 601 24.06 26.24 -6.41
CA ALA A 601 25.42 26.39 -6.90
C ALA A 601 26.26 25.14 -6.54
N PRO A 602 26.86 24.45 -7.52
CA PRO A 602 27.64 23.24 -7.28
C PRO A 602 28.93 23.53 -6.50
N ASN A 603 29.44 22.52 -5.77
CA ASN A 603 30.67 22.64 -4.98
C ASN A 603 31.77 21.65 -5.40
N GLY A 604 32.79 22.15 -6.11
CA GLY A 604 33.94 21.34 -6.55
C GLY A 604 34.64 20.54 -5.44
N PRO A 605 34.99 21.14 -4.29
CA PRO A 605 35.56 20.40 -3.16
C PRO A 605 34.69 19.24 -2.66
N SER A 606 33.36 19.39 -2.65
CA SER A 606 32.42 18.32 -2.29
C SER A 606 32.39 17.21 -3.32
N GLN A 607 32.42 17.54 -4.61
CA GLN A 607 32.54 16.57 -5.70
C GLN A 607 33.85 15.77 -5.59
N GLN A 608 34.98 16.43 -5.29
CA GLN A 608 36.24 15.72 -5.03
C GLN A 608 36.15 14.77 -3.82
N ARG A 609 35.44 15.18 -2.75
CA ARG A 609 35.27 14.33 -1.55
C ARG A 609 34.43 13.09 -1.85
N VAL A 610 33.32 13.22 -2.60
CA VAL A 610 32.49 12.05 -2.94
C VAL A 610 33.24 11.09 -3.86
N ILE A 611 34.00 11.60 -4.84
CA ILE A 611 34.86 10.79 -5.71
C ILE A 611 35.88 10.00 -4.89
N ARG A 612 36.61 10.67 -3.99
CA ARG A 612 37.60 10.00 -3.13
C ARG A 612 36.95 8.97 -2.19
N GLN A 613 35.76 9.26 -1.68
CA GLN A 613 35.02 8.31 -0.85
C GLN A 613 34.56 7.08 -1.65
N ALA A 614 34.04 7.27 -2.87
CA ALA A 614 33.65 6.16 -3.75
C ALA A 614 34.84 5.26 -4.11
N LEU A 615 35.99 5.86 -4.42
CA LEU A 615 37.25 5.15 -4.65
C LEU A 615 37.73 4.38 -3.41
N ALA A 616 37.65 4.99 -2.23
CA ALA A 616 37.98 4.32 -0.97
C ALA A 616 37.04 3.15 -0.68
N ASN A 617 35.74 3.33 -0.88
CA ASN A 617 34.72 2.28 -0.73
C ASN A 617 34.91 1.13 -1.75
N ALA A 618 35.56 1.40 -2.87
CA ALA A 618 35.88 0.43 -3.90
C ALA A 618 37.25 -0.26 -3.72
N ASP A 619 38.07 0.20 -2.79
CA ASP A 619 39.50 -0.12 -2.66
C ASP A 619 40.24 0.05 -4.00
N LEU A 620 40.10 1.23 -4.62
CA LEU A 620 40.70 1.57 -5.92
C LEU A 620 41.50 2.88 -5.84
N LYS A 621 42.59 2.92 -6.61
CA LYS A 621 43.33 4.15 -6.88
C LYS A 621 42.68 4.92 -8.04
N PRO A 622 42.75 6.27 -8.07
CA PRO A 622 42.18 7.06 -9.16
C PRO A 622 42.67 6.64 -10.56
N ALA A 623 43.97 6.32 -10.70
CA ALA A 623 44.56 5.90 -11.97
C ALA A 623 44.08 4.53 -12.49
N GLN A 624 43.31 3.77 -11.70
CA GLN A 624 42.73 2.48 -12.13
C GLN A 624 41.34 2.62 -12.77
N VAL A 625 40.80 3.84 -12.88
CA VAL A 625 39.52 4.11 -13.55
C VAL A 625 39.82 4.72 -14.91
N GLU A 626 39.44 4.10 -16.01
CA GLU A 626 39.84 4.57 -17.35
C GLU A 626 38.95 5.69 -17.88
N VAL A 627 37.67 5.68 -17.53
CA VAL A 627 36.66 6.62 -18.06
C VAL A 627 35.74 7.12 -16.96
N VAL A 628 35.27 8.37 -17.08
CA VAL A 628 34.16 8.91 -16.30
C VAL A 628 33.02 9.32 -17.23
N GLU A 629 31.86 8.74 -16.96
CA GLU A 629 30.57 9.21 -17.45
C GLU A 629 30.07 10.29 -16.48
N ALA A 630 30.26 11.54 -16.87
CA ALA A 630 30.08 12.68 -15.98
C ALA A 630 28.62 13.12 -15.82
N HIS A 631 28.38 13.98 -14.83
CA HIS A 631 27.12 14.70 -14.75
C HIS A 631 26.96 15.65 -15.94
N GLY A 632 28.01 16.39 -16.34
CA GLY A 632 28.19 17.01 -17.66
C GLY A 632 26.91 17.56 -18.29
N THR A 633 26.36 18.61 -17.70
CA THR A 633 25.06 19.18 -18.07
C THR A 633 25.12 20.16 -19.24
N GLY A 634 26.31 20.62 -19.63
CA GLY A 634 26.48 21.69 -20.61
C GLY A 634 26.31 23.08 -20.00
N THR A 635 26.35 23.21 -18.67
CA THR A 635 26.17 24.50 -18.00
C THR A 635 27.50 25.23 -17.85
N THR A 636 27.51 26.54 -18.11
CA THR A 636 28.72 27.38 -18.10
C THR A 636 29.46 27.38 -16.75
N LEU A 637 28.74 27.15 -15.63
CA LEU A 637 29.34 27.07 -14.30
C LEU A 637 29.60 25.62 -13.83
N GLY A 638 28.66 24.72 -14.07
CA GLY A 638 28.72 23.36 -13.54
C GLY A 638 29.82 22.52 -14.18
N ASP A 639 29.94 22.59 -15.50
CA ASP A 639 30.89 21.78 -16.25
C ASP A 639 32.36 22.11 -15.88
N PRO A 640 32.79 23.39 -15.76
CA PRO A 640 34.13 23.68 -15.27
C PRO A 640 34.42 23.20 -13.85
N ILE A 641 33.43 23.26 -12.96
CA ILE A 641 33.58 22.80 -11.56
C ILE A 641 33.75 21.28 -11.52
N GLU A 642 32.97 20.54 -12.30
CA GLU A 642 33.11 19.09 -12.40
C GLU A 642 34.44 18.68 -13.05
N ALA A 643 34.81 19.30 -14.17
CA ALA A 643 36.08 19.02 -14.84
C ALA A 643 37.28 19.25 -13.91
N GLN A 644 37.28 20.34 -13.14
CA GLN A 644 38.31 20.62 -12.13
C GLN A 644 38.32 19.57 -11.01
N ALA A 645 37.16 19.09 -10.56
CA ALA A 645 37.09 18.03 -9.57
C ALA A 645 37.68 16.71 -10.09
N LEU A 646 37.41 16.36 -11.35
CA LEU A 646 37.96 15.18 -12.02
C LEU A 646 39.48 15.32 -12.24
N LEU A 647 39.96 16.47 -12.70
CA LEU A 647 41.39 16.77 -12.85
C LEU A 647 42.12 16.62 -11.50
N ALA A 648 41.55 17.15 -10.42
CA ALA A 648 42.13 17.10 -9.07
C ALA A 648 42.03 15.72 -8.38
N THR A 649 41.37 14.75 -9.01
CA THR A 649 41.18 13.39 -8.48
C THR A 649 41.69 12.36 -9.48
N TYR A 650 40.86 11.98 -10.44
CA TYR A 650 41.19 11.00 -11.47
C TYR A 650 42.31 11.42 -12.41
N GLY A 651 42.49 12.72 -12.66
CA GLY A 651 43.54 13.25 -13.54
C GLY A 651 44.96 13.19 -12.95
N GLN A 652 45.11 12.79 -11.69
CA GLN A 652 46.40 12.72 -11.00
C GLN A 652 47.01 11.30 -11.04
N GLU A 653 48.32 11.21 -10.83
CA GLU A 653 49.08 9.94 -10.72
C GLU A 653 48.97 9.01 -11.95
N ARG A 654 48.76 9.59 -13.14
CA ARG A 654 48.72 8.86 -14.42
C ARG A 654 50.09 8.90 -15.09
N PHE A 655 50.68 7.73 -15.28
CA PHE A 655 51.95 7.54 -16.00
C PHE A 655 51.67 6.98 -17.41
N ASP A 656 52.59 7.19 -18.35
CA ASP A 656 52.55 6.66 -19.74
C ASP A 656 51.44 7.19 -20.66
N GLU A 657 51.14 8.50 -20.65
CA GLU A 657 50.22 9.13 -21.64
C GLU A 657 48.80 8.50 -21.68
N ARG A 658 48.29 7.97 -20.56
CA ARG A 658 46.94 7.37 -20.46
C ARG A 658 45.97 8.29 -19.70
N PRO A 659 45.37 9.31 -20.37
CA PRO A 659 44.47 10.23 -19.70
C PRO A 659 43.18 9.54 -19.25
N LEU A 660 42.47 10.16 -18.30
CA LEU A 660 41.10 9.80 -17.99
C LEU A 660 40.24 10.22 -19.17
N LEU A 661 39.48 9.29 -19.74
CA LEU A 661 38.52 9.62 -20.78
C LEU A 661 37.25 10.17 -20.12
N LEU A 662 36.73 11.28 -20.64
CA LEU A 662 35.59 11.99 -20.10
C LEU A 662 34.48 12.07 -21.14
N GLY A 663 33.24 11.81 -20.75
CA GLY A 663 32.09 12.04 -21.63
C GLY A 663 30.76 12.18 -20.90
N SER A 664 29.69 12.46 -21.66
CA SER A 664 28.33 12.58 -21.13
C SER A 664 27.29 12.11 -22.14
N ILE A 665 26.45 11.17 -21.73
CA ILE A 665 25.27 10.65 -22.45
C ILE A 665 24.23 11.74 -22.70
N LYS A 666 24.23 12.81 -21.90
CA LYS A 666 23.26 13.91 -22.04
C LYS A 666 23.39 14.61 -23.40
N SER A 667 24.55 14.52 -24.03
CA SER A 667 24.75 15.01 -25.40
C SER A 667 23.92 14.26 -26.44
N ASN A 668 23.44 13.04 -26.14
CA ASN A 668 22.57 12.25 -27.01
C ASN A 668 21.09 12.35 -26.63
N ILE A 669 20.76 12.37 -25.34
CA ILE A 669 19.36 12.21 -24.87
C ILE A 669 18.85 13.36 -24.00
N GLY A 670 19.63 14.44 -23.90
CA GLY A 670 19.38 15.53 -22.96
C GLY A 670 19.57 15.10 -21.50
N HIS A 671 19.29 16.01 -20.59
CA HIS A 671 19.32 15.74 -19.16
C HIS A 671 18.03 15.06 -18.71
N THR A 672 18.06 13.73 -18.63
CA THR A 672 16.95 12.88 -18.17
C THR A 672 16.68 12.94 -16.65
N GLN A 673 17.12 14.02 -16.02
CA GLN A 673 16.85 14.40 -14.64
C GLN A 673 17.11 13.27 -13.63
N ALA A 674 16.10 12.73 -12.93
CA ALA A 674 16.30 11.67 -11.94
C ALA A 674 16.80 10.35 -12.57
N ALA A 675 16.55 10.13 -13.86
CA ALA A 675 17.04 8.97 -14.62
C ALA A 675 18.47 9.15 -15.19
N ALA A 676 19.10 10.32 -14.99
CA ALA A 676 20.40 10.64 -15.62
C ALA A 676 21.54 9.73 -15.18
N GLY A 677 21.62 9.42 -13.89
CA GLY A 677 22.67 8.56 -13.34
C GLY A 677 22.58 7.12 -13.86
N VAL A 678 21.38 6.53 -13.83
CA VAL A 678 21.16 5.17 -14.33
C VAL A 678 21.37 5.07 -15.86
N ALA A 679 21.03 6.11 -16.63
CA ALA A 679 21.37 6.17 -18.06
C ALA A 679 22.89 6.06 -18.29
N GLY A 680 23.67 6.78 -17.49
CA GLY A 680 25.14 6.71 -17.52
C GLY A 680 25.68 5.33 -17.16
N ILE A 681 25.09 4.66 -16.16
CA ILE A 681 25.46 3.28 -15.80
C ILE A 681 25.17 2.32 -16.97
N ILE A 682 23.97 2.35 -17.53
CA ILE A 682 23.59 1.45 -18.64
C ILE A 682 24.54 1.67 -19.83
N LYS A 683 24.85 2.93 -20.19
CA LYS A 683 25.85 3.26 -21.21
C LYS A 683 27.21 2.63 -20.91
N MET A 684 27.71 2.76 -19.69
CA MET A 684 29.02 2.23 -19.31
C MET A 684 29.06 0.70 -19.29
N VAL A 685 27.98 0.03 -18.87
CA VAL A 685 27.86 -1.44 -18.96
C VAL A 685 27.93 -1.90 -20.43
N LEU A 686 27.19 -1.23 -21.32
CA LEU A 686 27.22 -1.54 -22.76
C LEU A 686 28.60 -1.25 -23.37
N ALA A 687 29.21 -0.12 -23.04
CA ALA A 687 30.56 0.23 -23.48
C ALA A 687 31.62 -0.79 -23.02
N MET A 688 31.51 -1.31 -21.79
CA MET A 688 32.36 -2.40 -21.29
C MET A 688 32.15 -3.69 -22.09
N ARG A 689 30.91 -4.03 -22.44
CA ARG A 689 30.57 -5.23 -23.22
C ARG A 689 31.10 -5.15 -24.66
N HIS A 690 30.96 -4.00 -25.29
CA HIS A 690 31.39 -3.76 -26.67
C HIS A 690 32.87 -3.36 -26.81
N GLY A 691 33.52 -2.94 -25.72
CA GLY A 691 34.91 -2.49 -25.74
C GLY A 691 35.12 -1.20 -26.51
N VAL A 692 34.11 -0.34 -26.57
CA VAL A 692 34.12 0.94 -27.29
C VAL A 692 33.53 2.03 -26.39
N LEU A 693 34.14 3.21 -26.42
CA LEU A 693 33.67 4.41 -25.76
C LEU A 693 33.08 5.36 -26.82
N PRO A 694 31.75 5.57 -26.84
CA PRO A 694 31.13 6.49 -27.78
C PRO A 694 31.54 7.94 -27.54
N ARG A 695 31.67 8.72 -28.63
CA ARG A 695 31.91 10.16 -28.55
C ARG A 695 30.81 10.91 -27.78
N THR A 696 31.18 12.02 -27.16
CA THR A 696 30.27 13.05 -26.66
C THR A 696 29.91 13.98 -27.83
N LEU A 697 28.62 14.17 -28.08
CA LEU A 697 28.15 15.04 -29.16
C LEU A 697 28.29 16.52 -28.81
N HIS A 698 28.24 17.36 -29.84
CA HIS A 698 28.22 18.83 -29.74
C HIS A 698 29.42 19.48 -29.06
N VAL A 699 30.57 18.79 -29.05
CA VAL A 699 31.85 19.38 -28.66
C VAL A 699 32.47 20.04 -29.88
N ASP A 700 32.58 21.37 -29.87
CA ASP A 700 33.34 22.15 -30.84
C ASP A 700 34.83 22.21 -30.46
N GLU A 701 35.13 22.71 -29.26
CA GLU A 701 36.43 22.63 -28.61
C GLU A 701 36.26 22.50 -27.09
N PRO A 702 37.22 21.90 -26.36
CA PRO A 702 37.14 21.83 -24.90
C PRO A 702 37.12 23.23 -24.28
N SER A 703 36.27 23.43 -23.25
CA SER A 703 36.06 24.74 -22.64
C SER A 703 37.37 25.39 -22.13
N SER A 704 37.57 26.65 -22.49
CA SER A 704 38.67 27.53 -22.05
C SER A 704 38.58 27.92 -20.57
N HIS A 705 37.43 27.67 -19.93
CA HIS A 705 37.20 27.89 -18.50
C HIS A 705 37.78 26.78 -17.61
N VAL A 706 38.37 25.75 -18.22
CA VAL A 706 39.02 24.63 -17.54
C VAL A 706 40.51 24.62 -17.89
N ASP A 707 41.36 24.56 -16.87
CA ASP A 707 42.79 24.29 -17.08
C ASP A 707 43.02 22.79 -17.28
N TRP A 708 42.79 22.32 -18.51
CA TRP A 708 43.00 20.92 -18.91
C TRP A 708 44.45 20.45 -18.73
N SER A 709 45.42 21.36 -18.60
CA SER A 709 46.82 21.01 -18.37
C SER A 709 47.12 20.65 -16.90
N ALA A 710 46.18 20.89 -15.98
CA ALA A 710 46.34 20.61 -14.55
C ALA A 710 46.32 19.11 -14.19
N GLY A 711 45.96 18.23 -15.12
CA GLY A 711 45.90 16.79 -14.95
C GLY A 711 45.65 16.08 -16.28
N ALA A 712 45.82 14.76 -16.30
CA ALA A 712 45.63 13.98 -17.52
C ALA A 712 44.16 13.56 -17.68
N VAL A 713 43.33 14.45 -18.21
CA VAL A 713 41.91 14.20 -18.57
C VAL A 713 41.69 14.63 -20.04
N GLU A 714 41.01 13.79 -20.81
CA GLU A 714 40.72 14.02 -22.22
C GLU A 714 39.23 13.79 -22.52
N LEU A 715 38.61 14.74 -23.21
CA LEU A 715 37.20 14.68 -23.60
C LEU A 715 37.03 13.76 -24.81
N LEU A 716 36.07 12.84 -24.75
CA LEU A 716 35.73 11.92 -25.83
C LEU A 716 35.06 12.67 -27.00
N THR A 717 35.85 13.28 -27.88
CA THR A 717 35.36 13.97 -29.09
C THR A 717 35.13 13.01 -30.27
N GLU A 718 35.77 11.85 -30.23
CA GLU A 718 35.59 10.75 -31.17
C GLU A 718 35.33 9.42 -30.44
N SER A 719 34.76 8.46 -31.15
CA SER A 719 34.53 7.13 -30.61
C SER A 719 35.86 6.36 -30.62
N VAL A 720 36.28 5.86 -29.46
CA VAL A 720 37.57 5.17 -29.29
C VAL A 720 37.38 3.76 -28.76
N ALA A 721 38.34 2.88 -29.03
CA ALA A 721 38.39 1.58 -28.37
C ALA A 721 38.65 1.77 -26.87
N TRP A 722 38.01 0.96 -26.02
CA TRP A 722 38.28 0.97 -24.58
C TRP A 722 39.73 0.54 -24.35
N PRO A 723 40.55 1.32 -23.62
CA PRO A 723 41.97 1.02 -23.43
C PRO A 723 42.23 -0.39 -22.88
N GLU A 724 43.11 -1.15 -23.52
CA GLU A 724 43.56 -2.46 -23.04
C GLU A 724 44.75 -2.28 -22.10
N THR A 725 44.50 -2.31 -20.79
CA THR A 725 45.53 -2.08 -19.76
C THR A 725 46.05 -3.37 -19.12
N GLY A 726 45.44 -4.52 -19.44
CA GLY A 726 45.67 -5.79 -18.75
C GLY A 726 44.92 -5.92 -17.41
N GLU A 727 44.25 -4.85 -16.97
CA GLU A 727 43.38 -4.80 -15.81
C GLU A 727 41.90 -4.84 -16.24
N PRO A 728 40.95 -5.19 -15.33
CA PRO A 728 39.53 -5.04 -15.59
C PRO A 728 39.17 -3.61 -16.01
N ARG A 729 38.30 -3.47 -17.00
CA ARG A 729 37.71 -2.18 -17.42
C ARG A 729 36.94 -1.56 -16.25
N ARG A 730 37.20 -0.29 -15.94
CA ARG A 730 36.56 0.43 -14.84
C ARG A 730 36.12 1.82 -15.28
N ALA A 731 34.89 2.17 -14.93
CA ALA A 731 34.31 3.48 -15.15
C ALA A 731 33.85 4.11 -13.83
N GLY A 732 33.93 5.44 -13.75
CA GLY A 732 33.17 6.23 -12.78
C GLY A 732 31.90 6.77 -13.43
N VAL A 733 30.83 6.91 -12.64
CA VAL A 733 29.61 7.61 -13.05
C VAL A 733 29.27 8.62 -11.95
N SER A 734 29.04 9.88 -12.30
CA SER A 734 28.70 10.94 -11.32
C SER A 734 27.33 11.55 -11.61
N SER A 735 26.64 11.98 -10.55
CA SER A 735 25.45 12.83 -10.68
C SER A 735 25.30 13.79 -9.51
N PHE A 736 24.96 15.04 -9.81
CA PHE A 736 24.88 16.12 -8.83
C PHE A 736 23.47 16.71 -8.81
N GLY A 737 22.81 16.62 -7.66
CA GLY A 737 21.47 17.16 -7.46
C GLY A 737 21.50 18.66 -7.26
N ILE A 738 20.47 19.36 -7.76
CA ILE A 738 20.36 20.83 -7.67
C ILE A 738 20.34 21.35 -6.22
N SER A 739 20.05 20.52 -5.22
CA SER A 739 20.09 20.88 -3.79
C SER A 739 21.43 20.56 -3.10
N GLY A 740 22.46 20.22 -3.87
CA GLY A 740 23.81 19.92 -3.37
C GLY A 740 24.09 18.44 -3.04
N THR A 741 23.14 17.52 -3.29
CA THR A 741 23.35 16.08 -3.04
C THR A 741 24.15 15.46 -4.18
N ASN A 742 25.36 14.99 -3.90
CA ASN A 742 26.26 14.39 -4.90
C ASN A 742 26.33 12.87 -4.71
N ALA A 743 26.37 12.13 -5.83
CA ALA A 743 26.49 10.68 -5.86
C ALA A 743 27.46 10.20 -6.94
#